data_AF-U2KKT1-F1
#
_entry.id   AF-U2KKT1-F1
#
_cell.length_a   1.000
_cell.length_b   1.000
_cell.length_c   1.000
_cell.angle_alpha   90.00
_cell.angle_beta   90.00
_cell.angle_gamma   90.00
#
_symmetry.space_group_name_H-M   'P 1'
#
loop_
_entity.id
_entity.type
_entity.pdbx_description
1 polymer ?
#
loop_
_entity_poly.entity_id
_entity_poly.type
_entity_poly.pdbx_seq_one_letter_code
_entity_poly.pdbx_strand_id
1 'polypeptide(L)'
;MGYNNGGFVIVSNDDLLPAVIAYSNTVFDKNTSNTGFKWYLSAVEEAINGIVKAGKPRTMIAPDQSKYAAKIPSFVTSIWGQEKPYNNLCPEGTTSGTGSWQGYGSTGRTVTGCVATAMAQIMYYNRWPEKGTGGTHSVYVKQANGTKKIVTVNYEESFYDYANMIDSYKGHYSKEQGDAVAKLMLDCGVAADMNYATDGSGTYTENAARGLRRNFGYPETTQMLKRRRYSEQAWMDIIYNEINERRAILYTGVDNKNGGHAFVLSGYDETGKVWINWGWDGASDGFYDIALLNPKSYKFSEDQDMIIGIEGEKTETIQDTITVDTPGRLQELIADSIKSKISSLKINGKINSTDLRTIRQIAGNNPDGTIQRSSLVSLDLSDAVIVSGGDPYLVDDKRQLTTNDNEIPERAFFNCKSIRKLILPKSTMTIGDGAFGKLGRLDSISIPTGDDKNYIFDGQTLMTKDSKEIIAVMPNNKGDFNVAKGITKIHNYGFSGCSKLTKIVLPNTITTIGDEVFSGNNSLGIIRLYSKEVPVLGHNAFTDISKSEIKLQIPSGTKNHYKRNAQWKDFDIVEFGTTIKARNMIRTYGSENPKLGWQLKGDYVEGTPELSCEATKTSPVGKYTIVVKRGTITEEQVEFANGFLIVKKATAKMHAKDVTIEVGQTPSFGYTVDELQNNETTVALEKEPTFTITDSKGKKVTEYNVPGKYTITVSDAEAENYKFEYSTAVLTITLSPNGILNTPQTASTVTFDVYSLNGTCIAKGVSSLKGLSKGVYLVNGKKLIIK
;
A
#
# COMPACT_ATOMS: atom_id res chain seq x y z
N MET A 1 57.02 13.54 13.66
CA MET A 1 58.11 14.45 14.08
C MET A 1 57.71 15.87 13.68
N GLY A 2 57.78 16.84 14.60
CA GLY A 2 57.50 18.26 14.30
C GLY A 2 58.77 19.00 13.92
N TYR A 3 58.68 19.92 12.97
CA TYR A 3 59.80 20.80 12.61
C TYR A 3 59.78 22.07 13.47
N ASN A 4 60.97 22.56 13.83
CA ASN A 4 61.14 23.75 14.70
C ASN A 4 60.49 25.02 14.14
N ASN A 5 60.28 25.10 12.82
CA ASN A 5 59.72 26.27 12.12
C ASN A 5 58.25 26.07 11.69
N GLY A 6 57.56 25.07 12.26
CA GLY A 6 56.21 24.68 11.85
C GLY A 6 56.21 23.54 10.82
N GLY A 7 55.11 22.79 10.80
CA GLY A 7 54.98 21.57 10.00
C GLY A 7 55.35 20.29 10.75
N PHE A 8 54.85 19.16 10.25
CA PHE A 8 55.19 17.84 10.75
C PHE A 8 55.07 16.76 9.68
N VAL A 9 55.77 15.65 9.91
CA VAL A 9 55.68 14.42 9.12
C VAL A 9 55.32 13.24 10.01
N ILE A 10 54.54 12.31 9.47
CA ILE A 10 54.29 10.98 10.04
C ILE A 10 55.11 9.98 9.23
N VAL A 11 56.03 9.32 9.93
CA VAL A 11 57.05 8.45 9.35
C VAL A 11 56.78 7.02 9.78
N SER A 12 56.76 6.08 8.83
CA SER A 12 56.74 4.65 9.16
C SER A 12 58.13 4.20 9.60
N ASN A 13 58.21 3.23 10.51
CA ASN A 13 59.47 2.64 10.95
C ASN A 13 59.58 1.17 10.50
N ASP A 14 59.22 0.90 9.25
CA ASP A 14 59.23 -0.45 8.66
C ASP A 14 59.45 -0.39 7.14
N ASP A 15 60.33 -1.25 6.61
CA ASP A 15 60.71 -1.31 5.19
C ASP A 15 59.57 -1.76 4.26
N LEU A 16 58.51 -2.37 4.80
CA LEU A 16 57.34 -2.79 4.03
C LEU A 16 56.40 -1.62 3.70
N LEU A 17 56.67 -0.41 4.19
CA LEU A 17 55.85 0.77 3.97
C LEU A 17 56.65 1.98 3.46
N PRO A 18 56.00 2.92 2.74
CA PRO A 18 56.62 4.19 2.38
C PRO A 18 57.06 4.97 3.62
N ALA A 19 58.30 5.49 3.61
CA ALA A 19 58.88 6.20 4.74
C ALA A 19 58.01 7.36 5.26
N VAL A 20 57.36 8.12 4.37
CA VAL A 20 56.45 9.21 4.74
C VAL A 20 55.02 8.86 4.32
N ILE A 21 54.16 8.65 5.31
CA ILE A 21 52.75 8.31 5.12
C ILE A 21 51.81 9.51 5.28
N ALA A 22 52.28 10.60 5.90
CA ALA A 22 51.57 11.87 5.93
C ALA A 22 52.52 13.04 6.21
N TYR A 23 52.11 14.23 5.79
CA TYR A 23 52.78 15.48 6.15
C TYR A 23 51.78 16.64 6.24
N SER A 24 52.11 17.61 7.08
CA SER A 24 51.32 18.81 7.30
C SER A 24 52.25 20.01 7.44
N ASN A 25 51.78 21.17 7.01
CA ASN A 25 52.46 22.45 7.26
C ASN A 25 52.04 23.07 8.61
N THR A 26 51.12 22.43 9.34
CA THR A 26 50.65 22.88 10.64
C THR A 26 51.60 22.45 11.76
N VAL A 27 51.56 23.13 12.89
CA VAL A 27 52.39 22.77 14.07
C VAL A 27 51.87 21.47 14.67
N PHE A 28 52.77 20.50 14.90
CA PHE A 28 52.42 19.28 15.61
C PHE A 28 52.09 19.56 17.07
N ASP A 29 50.88 19.21 17.48
CA ASP A 29 50.44 19.27 18.87
C ASP A 29 50.21 17.88 19.43
N LYS A 30 51.09 17.46 20.34
CA LYS A 30 50.99 16.16 21.03
C LYS A 30 49.76 16.05 21.95
N ASN A 31 49.18 17.17 22.35
CA ASN A 31 48.02 17.26 23.24
C ASN A 31 46.73 17.62 22.48
N THR A 32 46.72 17.50 21.15
CA THR A 32 45.60 17.92 20.30
C THR A 32 44.26 17.36 20.78
N SER A 33 43.20 18.16 20.69
CA SER A 33 41.82 17.71 20.89
C SER A 33 41.15 17.26 19.59
N ASN A 34 41.85 17.29 18.45
CA ASN A 34 41.33 16.85 17.16
C ASN A 34 41.12 15.32 17.16
N THR A 35 39.87 14.90 17.38
CA THR A 35 39.50 13.48 17.47
C THR A 35 39.60 12.78 16.11
N GLY A 36 39.37 13.49 14.99
CA GLY A 36 39.56 12.94 13.64
C GLY A 36 41.03 12.61 13.34
N PHE A 37 41.95 13.50 13.72
CA PHE A 37 43.38 13.23 13.58
C PHE A 37 43.85 12.08 14.49
N LYS A 38 43.38 12.02 15.75
CA LYS A 38 43.65 10.89 16.66
C LYS A 38 43.15 9.56 16.08
N TRP A 39 41.94 9.56 15.53
CA TRP A 39 41.37 8.41 14.85
C TRP A 39 42.27 7.94 13.70
N TYR A 40 42.71 8.86 12.84
CA TYR A 40 43.61 8.53 11.73
C TYR A 40 44.90 7.88 12.24
N LEU A 41 45.53 8.45 13.28
CA LEU A 41 46.75 7.87 13.85
C LEU A 41 46.54 6.43 14.34
N SER A 42 45.46 6.17 15.08
CA SER A 42 45.12 4.82 15.55
C SER A 42 44.82 3.86 14.40
N ALA A 43 44.06 4.30 13.39
CA ALA A 43 43.72 3.48 12.24
C ALA A 43 44.94 3.13 11.38
N VAL A 44 45.87 4.08 11.22
CA VAL A 44 47.14 3.89 10.54
C VAL A 44 48.04 2.93 11.29
N GLU A 45 48.19 3.09 12.61
CA GLU A 45 49.02 2.19 13.43
C GLU A 45 48.55 0.74 13.30
N GLU A 46 47.24 0.50 13.35
CA GLU A 46 46.68 -0.83 13.18
C GLU A 46 46.86 -1.38 11.75
N ALA A 47 46.66 -0.54 10.73
CA ALA A 47 46.89 -0.93 9.33
C ALA A 47 48.36 -1.30 9.08
N ILE A 48 49.30 -0.53 9.63
CA ILE A 48 50.75 -0.81 9.57
C ILE A 48 51.05 -2.15 10.21
N ASN A 49 50.61 -2.37 11.45
CA ASN A 49 50.82 -3.65 12.15
C ASN A 49 50.26 -4.85 11.36
N GLY A 50 49.13 -4.66 10.70
CA GLY A 50 48.54 -5.63 9.78
C GLY A 50 49.42 -5.94 8.57
N ILE A 51 49.94 -4.91 7.90
CA ILE A 51 50.82 -5.04 6.73
C ILE A 51 52.12 -5.75 7.10
N VAL A 52 52.74 -5.35 8.21
CA VAL A 52 53.98 -5.96 8.71
C VAL A 52 53.75 -7.45 9.01
N LYS A 53 52.63 -7.78 9.65
CA LYS A 53 52.24 -9.18 9.90
C LYS A 53 52.01 -9.97 8.61
N ALA A 54 51.49 -9.35 7.55
CA ALA A 54 51.25 -9.99 6.26
C ALA A 54 52.53 -10.18 5.43
N GLY A 55 53.61 -9.46 5.75
CA GLY A 55 54.92 -9.59 5.10
C GLY A 55 54.98 -9.16 3.64
N LYS A 56 54.00 -8.36 3.17
CA LYS A 56 53.92 -7.89 1.78
C LYS A 56 54.17 -6.38 1.72
N PRO A 57 55.17 -5.91 0.94
CA PRO A 57 55.40 -4.48 0.77
C PRO A 57 54.16 -3.77 0.22
N ARG A 58 53.83 -2.62 0.79
CA ARG A 58 52.77 -1.73 0.31
C ARG A 58 53.37 -0.70 -0.64
N THR A 59 52.76 -0.55 -1.80
CA THR A 59 53.00 0.58 -2.71
C THR A 59 51.83 1.55 -2.61
N MET A 60 52.12 2.84 -2.62
CA MET A 60 51.07 3.85 -2.71
C MET A 60 50.42 3.86 -4.09
N ILE A 61 49.13 4.20 -4.13
CA ILE A 61 48.41 4.41 -5.37
C ILE A 61 48.60 5.87 -5.76
N ALA A 62 49.29 6.13 -6.86
CA ALA A 62 49.48 7.47 -7.42
C ALA A 62 48.39 7.77 -8.48
N PRO A 63 48.09 9.05 -8.77
CA PRO A 63 47.16 9.41 -9.83
C PRO A 63 47.68 8.97 -11.21
N ASP A 64 46.84 8.27 -11.98
CA ASP A 64 47.13 7.92 -13.38
C ASP A 64 47.21 9.19 -14.24
N GLN A 65 48.43 9.57 -14.62
CA GLN A 65 48.69 10.83 -15.34
C GLN A 65 48.11 10.85 -16.76
N SER A 66 47.65 9.72 -17.30
CA SER A 66 46.91 9.70 -18.57
C SER A 66 45.45 10.17 -18.42
N LYS A 67 44.94 10.20 -17.18
CA LYS A 67 43.54 10.55 -16.85
C LYS A 67 43.42 11.79 -15.96
N TYR A 68 44.38 12.00 -15.08
CA TYR A 68 44.31 12.95 -13.98
C TYR A 68 45.55 13.84 -13.91
N ALA A 69 45.42 15.05 -13.38
CA ALA A 69 46.58 15.90 -13.10
C ALA A 69 47.55 15.21 -12.13
N ALA A 70 48.86 15.46 -12.27
CA ALA A 70 49.86 14.84 -11.39
C ALA A 70 49.70 15.23 -9.90
N LYS A 71 49.24 16.45 -9.62
CA LYS A 71 48.91 16.91 -8.26
C LYS A 71 47.89 18.03 -8.30
N ILE A 72 47.10 18.15 -7.25
CA ILE A 72 46.13 19.23 -7.05
C ILE A 72 46.28 19.78 -5.63
N PRO A 73 46.74 21.04 -5.44
CA PRO A 73 46.72 21.68 -4.14
C PRO A 73 45.29 21.75 -3.58
N SER A 74 45.15 21.81 -2.25
CA SER A 74 43.84 22.02 -1.64
C SER A 74 43.18 23.28 -2.21
N PHE A 75 41.96 23.14 -2.71
CA PHE A 75 41.17 24.27 -3.21
C PHE A 75 40.10 24.74 -2.22
N VAL A 76 39.82 23.97 -1.16
CA VAL A 76 38.99 24.43 -0.03
C VAL A 76 39.91 25.21 0.92
N THR A 77 39.59 26.49 1.10
CA THR A 77 40.42 27.44 1.88
C THR A 77 39.90 27.69 3.29
N SER A 78 38.62 27.40 3.55
CA SER A 78 38.06 27.50 4.90
C SER A 78 38.80 26.58 5.86
N ILE A 79 39.11 27.07 7.06
CA ILE A 79 39.67 26.33 8.18
C ILE A 79 38.71 26.46 9.36
N TRP A 80 37.52 25.87 9.21
CA TRP A 80 36.43 26.00 10.16
C TRP A 80 36.48 24.97 11.28
N GLY A 81 35.73 25.24 12.35
CA GLY A 81 35.61 24.43 13.56
C GLY A 81 34.17 24.04 13.85
N GLN A 82 33.92 23.64 15.11
CA GLN A 82 32.59 23.21 15.57
C GLN A 82 32.02 24.02 16.73
N GLU A 83 32.85 24.87 17.35
CA GLU A 83 32.46 25.71 18.49
C GLU A 83 32.21 27.16 18.05
N LYS A 84 32.28 28.12 18.96
CA LYS A 84 32.01 29.53 18.64
C LYS A 84 32.99 30.04 17.56
N PRO A 85 32.53 30.76 16.51
CA PRO A 85 31.16 31.23 16.27
C PRO A 85 30.25 30.26 15.51
N TYR A 86 30.79 29.18 14.96
CA TYR A 86 30.08 28.23 14.10
C TYR A 86 28.81 27.66 14.76
N ASN A 87 28.81 27.48 16.08
CA ASN A 87 27.66 26.96 16.82
C ASN A 87 26.75 28.01 17.45
N ASN A 88 26.90 29.32 17.16
CA ASN A 88 26.12 30.37 17.83
C ASN A 88 24.60 30.17 17.71
N LEU A 89 24.13 29.61 16.60
CA LEU A 89 22.72 29.31 16.33
C LEU A 89 22.34 27.85 16.62
N CYS A 90 23.29 26.99 16.98
CA CYS A 90 22.98 25.61 17.36
C CYS A 90 22.07 25.59 18.61
N PRO A 91 21.22 24.58 18.77
CA PRO A 91 20.28 24.52 19.88
C PRO A 91 21.00 24.31 21.22
N GLU A 92 20.32 24.64 22.31
CA GLU A 92 20.71 24.17 23.64
C GLU A 92 20.34 22.70 23.81
N GLY A 93 21.26 21.93 24.39
CA GLY A 93 21.13 20.51 24.61
C GLY A 93 21.89 20.07 25.85
N THR A 94 22.10 18.76 25.96
CA THR A 94 22.84 18.13 27.05
C THR A 94 24.05 17.37 26.51
N THR A 95 24.89 16.85 27.39
CA THR A 95 26.02 15.98 27.03
C THR A 95 25.52 14.68 26.40
N SER A 96 26.28 14.16 25.45
CA SER A 96 26.04 12.89 24.78
C SER A 96 26.14 11.74 25.79
N GLY A 97 25.26 10.74 25.64
CA GLY A 97 25.23 9.60 26.57
C GLY A 97 26.11 8.48 26.06
N THR A 98 27.17 8.12 26.80
CA THR A 98 27.92 6.87 26.58
C THR A 98 27.19 5.72 27.29
N GLY A 99 26.31 5.03 26.56
CA GLY A 99 25.70 3.79 27.04
C GLY A 99 24.62 3.94 28.12
N SER A 100 23.95 2.82 28.41
CA SER A 100 22.72 2.72 29.21
C SER A 100 22.83 3.36 30.61
N TRP A 101 21.85 4.22 30.90
CA TRP A 101 21.51 4.84 32.19
C TRP A 101 22.33 6.05 32.68
N GLN A 102 21.64 7.21 32.58
CA GLN A 102 21.75 8.45 33.35
C GLN A 102 23.09 9.22 33.37
N GLY A 103 23.12 10.29 32.57
CA GLY A 103 23.90 11.49 32.84
C GLY A 103 23.16 12.71 32.30
N TYR A 104 22.29 13.31 33.10
CA TYR A 104 21.73 14.63 32.81
C TYR A 104 22.73 15.68 33.31
N GLY A 105 23.64 16.09 32.42
CA GLY A 105 24.58 17.17 32.69
C GLY A 105 23.93 18.55 32.57
N SER A 106 24.72 19.61 32.77
CA SER A 106 24.30 21.00 32.54
C SER A 106 23.80 21.22 31.11
N THR A 107 22.79 22.07 30.95
CA THR A 107 22.35 22.55 29.63
C THR A 107 23.38 23.51 29.05
N GLY A 108 23.71 23.36 27.78
CA GLY A 108 24.66 24.24 27.10
C GLY A 108 24.43 24.30 25.60
N ARG A 109 25.13 25.22 24.93
CA ARG A 109 25.15 25.31 23.48
C ARG A 109 25.77 24.04 22.92
N THR A 110 25.05 23.36 22.04
CA THR A 110 25.57 22.16 21.38
C THR A 110 26.65 22.55 20.35
N VAL A 111 27.58 21.64 20.06
CA VAL A 111 28.54 21.84 18.96
C VAL A 111 27.86 21.57 17.61
N THR A 112 28.40 22.09 16.51
CA THR A 112 27.79 21.90 15.18
C THR A 112 27.74 20.43 14.77
N GLY A 113 28.80 19.68 15.09
CA GLY A 113 29.03 18.30 14.63
C GLY A 113 29.90 18.25 13.37
N CYS A 114 30.81 17.28 13.33
CA CYS A 114 31.82 17.16 12.27
C CYS A 114 31.22 17.07 10.86
N VAL A 115 30.09 16.37 10.71
CA VAL A 115 29.38 16.25 9.43
C VAL A 115 28.83 17.60 8.96
N ALA A 116 28.22 18.38 9.86
CA ALA A 116 27.71 19.71 9.52
C ALA A 116 28.84 20.67 9.15
N THR A 117 29.97 20.63 9.88
CA THR A 117 31.16 21.42 9.55
C THR A 117 31.75 21.04 8.20
N ALA A 118 31.89 19.75 7.89
CA ALA A 118 32.38 19.29 6.59
C ALA A 118 31.44 19.72 5.45
N MET A 119 30.11 19.55 5.62
CA MET A 119 29.11 20.03 4.66
C MET A 119 29.24 21.53 4.42
N ALA A 120 29.26 22.33 5.49
CA ALA A 120 29.30 23.78 5.42
C ALA A 120 30.56 24.29 4.71
N GLN A 121 31.74 23.70 4.96
CA GLN A 121 32.98 24.06 4.28
C GLN A 121 32.90 23.83 2.77
N ILE A 122 32.33 22.69 2.34
CA ILE A 122 32.16 22.38 0.91
C ILE A 122 31.13 23.31 0.27
N MET A 123 30.01 23.57 0.94
CA MET A 123 28.99 24.50 0.44
C MET A 123 29.51 25.94 0.34
N TYR A 124 30.31 26.37 1.31
CA TYR A 124 31.01 27.66 1.25
C TYR A 124 31.94 27.68 0.04
N TYR A 125 32.81 26.70 -0.16
CA TYR A 125 33.63 26.61 -1.38
C TYR A 125 32.80 26.71 -2.67
N ASN A 126 31.69 25.99 -2.72
CA ASN A 126 30.75 26.02 -3.84
C ASN A 126 30.03 27.36 -3.98
N ARG A 127 29.93 28.18 -2.91
CA ARG A 127 29.10 29.38 -2.83
C ARG A 127 27.67 29.09 -3.28
N TRP A 128 27.15 27.91 -2.90
CA TRP A 128 25.90 27.37 -3.40
C TRP A 128 25.26 26.38 -2.41
N PRO A 129 23.91 26.36 -2.30
CA PRO A 129 22.96 27.23 -3.00
C PRO A 129 22.87 28.62 -2.36
N GLU A 130 22.38 29.63 -3.08
CA GLU A 130 22.04 30.93 -2.47
C GLU A 130 20.91 30.77 -1.43
N LYS A 131 20.00 29.82 -1.68
CA LYS A 131 18.80 29.57 -0.90
C LYS A 131 18.51 28.08 -0.79
N GLY A 132 18.04 27.63 0.37
CA GLY A 132 17.58 26.25 0.56
C GLY A 132 16.30 25.90 -0.24
N THR A 133 15.97 24.61 -0.29
CA THR A 133 14.80 24.05 -0.97
C THR A 133 14.10 22.97 -0.11
N GLY A 134 12.94 22.47 -0.55
CA GLY A 134 12.35 21.26 0.05
C GLY A 134 11.55 21.51 1.34
N GLY A 135 11.01 22.72 1.52
CA GLY A 135 10.13 23.07 2.64
C GLY A 135 10.82 23.09 4.00
N THR A 136 10.14 22.56 5.02
CA THR A 136 10.63 22.50 6.40
C THR A 136 11.23 21.13 6.74
N HIS A 137 12.24 21.12 7.62
CA HIS A 137 12.77 19.89 8.20
C HIS A 137 13.08 20.10 9.69
N SER A 138 12.89 19.06 10.49
CA SER A 138 12.98 19.15 11.95
C SER A 138 13.81 18.03 12.55
N VAL A 139 14.53 18.35 13.62
CA VAL A 139 15.25 17.38 14.46
C VAL A 139 14.85 17.55 15.93
N TYR A 140 15.12 16.50 16.72
CA TYR A 140 14.82 16.49 18.16
C TYR A 140 16.11 16.57 18.97
N VAL A 141 16.19 17.54 19.88
CA VAL A 141 17.36 17.76 20.74
C VAL A 141 17.01 17.41 22.17
N LYS A 142 17.74 16.46 22.75
CA LYS A 142 17.52 16.02 24.13
C LYS A 142 17.91 17.11 25.13
N GLN A 143 17.07 17.32 26.13
CA GLN A 143 17.26 18.31 27.19
C GLN A 143 17.64 17.64 28.51
N ALA A 144 18.21 18.41 29.45
CA ALA A 144 18.65 17.91 30.76
C ALA A 144 17.51 17.36 31.63
N ASN A 145 16.25 17.76 31.40
CA ASN A 145 15.09 17.21 32.10
C ASN A 145 14.51 15.94 31.43
N GLY A 146 15.18 15.38 30.42
CA GLY A 146 14.70 14.21 29.67
C GLY A 146 13.71 14.50 28.55
N THR A 147 13.23 15.74 28.43
CA THR A 147 12.36 16.16 27.32
C THR A 147 13.15 16.30 26.00
N LYS A 148 12.44 16.37 24.88
CA LYS A 148 13.00 16.64 23.55
C LYS A 148 12.48 17.97 23.05
N LYS A 149 13.39 18.88 22.71
CA LYS A 149 13.09 20.15 22.04
C LYS A 149 13.13 19.94 20.53
N ILE A 150 12.11 20.43 19.82
CA ILE A 150 12.09 20.39 18.35
C ILE A 150 12.86 21.59 17.83
N VAL A 151 13.76 21.36 16.87
CA VAL A 151 14.46 22.40 16.11
C VAL A 151 14.04 22.23 14.66
N THR A 152 13.45 23.28 14.09
CA THR A 152 12.92 23.28 12.72
C THR A 152 13.61 24.34 11.90
N VAL A 153 14.03 23.98 10.69
CA VAL A 153 14.53 24.91 9.68
C VAL A 153 13.55 24.93 8.52
N ASN A 154 13.19 26.14 8.07
CA ASN A 154 12.49 26.35 6.82
C ASN A 154 13.50 26.68 5.72
N TYR A 155 13.76 25.73 4.83
CA TYR A 155 14.78 25.89 3.79
C TYR A 155 14.32 26.84 2.69
N GLU A 156 13.01 26.97 2.47
CA GLU A 156 12.43 27.96 1.55
C GLU A 156 12.52 29.40 2.07
N GLU A 157 12.99 29.61 3.29
CA GLU A 157 13.28 30.93 3.88
C GLU A 157 14.76 31.09 4.27
N SER A 158 15.58 30.07 4.02
CA SER A 158 16.99 30.07 4.41
C SER A 158 17.87 30.56 3.28
N PHE A 159 18.40 31.78 3.42
CA PHE A 159 19.38 32.39 2.51
C PHE A 159 20.78 32.33 3.12
N TYR A 160 21.78 31.99 2.30
CA TYR A 160 23.16 31.80 2.74
C TYR A 160 24.06 32.95 2.29
N ASP A 161 24.44 33.79 3.24
CA ASP A 161 25.30 34.96 3.01
C ASP A 161 26.77 34.55 2.92
N TYR A 162 27.15 33.94 1.81
CA TYR A 162 28.53 33.53 1.60
C TYR A 162 29.51 34.70 1.46
N ALA A 163 29.04 35.92 1.21
CA ALA A 163 29.89 37.10 1.10
C ALA A 163 30.44 37.53 2.48
N ASN A 164 29.66 37.33 3.54
CA ASN A 164 30.09 37.56 4.92
C ASN A 164 30.75 36.34 5.58
N MET A 165 30.75 35.17 4.92
CA MET A 165 31.55 34.04 5.40
C MET A 165 33.02 34.22 5.02
N ILE A 166 33.93 33.94 5.96
CA ILE A 166 35.38 34.09 5.77
C ILE A 166 36.11 32.77 6.02
N ASP A 167 37.34 32.66 5.51
CA ASP A 167 38.11 31.41 5.55
C ASP A 167 38.50 30.99 6.97
N SER A 168 38.69 31.93 7.89
CA SER A 168 39.09 31.64 9.27
C SER A 168 38.41 32.57 10.25
N TYR A 169 37.90 31.98 11.33
CA TYR A 169 37.39 32.72 12.50
C TYR A 169 38.35 32.66 13.69
N LYS A 170 39.58 32.15 13.49
CA LYS A 170 40.68 32.27 14.45
C LYS A 170 41.18 33.72 14.47
N GLY A 171 40.54 34.57 15.27
CA GLY A 171 40.89 35.98 15.40
C GLY A 171 39.65 36.87 15.51
N HIS A 172 39.76 38.09 14.98
CA HIS A 172 38.66 39.04 14.99
C HIS A 172 37.72 38.79 13.81
N TYR A 173 36.42 38.79 14.07
CA TYR A 173 35.35 38.72 13.08
C TYR A 173 34.17 39.60 13.55
N SER A 174 33.39 40.12 12.60
CA SER A 174 32.18 40.88 12.92
C SER A 174 31.03 39.96 13.32
N LYS A 175 29.99 40.52 13.94
CA LYS A 175 28.79 39.74 14.31
C LYS A 175 28.13 39.13 13.08
N GLU A 176 28.03 39.89 12.00
CA GLU A 176 27.44 39.48 10.72
C GLU A 176 28.20 38.28 10.13
N GLN A 177 29.53 38.32 10.16
CA GLN A 177 30.36 37.21 9.70
C GLN A 177 30.15 35.95 10.54
N GLY A 178 30.02 36.10 11.86
CA GLY A 178 29.74 35.00 12.78
C GLY A 178 28.34 34.42 12.61
N ASP A 179 27.32 35.26 12.44
CA ASP A 179 25.93 34.86 12.25
C ASP A 179 25.75 34.16 10.89
N ALA A 180 26.43 34.62 9.83
CA ALA A 180 26.40 34.00 8.51
C ALA A 180 26.86 32.54 8.54
N VAL A 181 28.05 32.26 9.10
CA VAL A 181 28.55 30.88 9.22
C VAL A 181 27.71 30.04 10.17
N ALA A 182 27.22 30.62 11.28
CA ALA A 182 26.37 29.91 12.23
C ALA A 182 25.03 29.46 11.62
N LYS A 183 24.45 30.27 10.72
CA LYS A 183 23.23 29.90 9.99
C LYS A 183 23.46 28.70 9.09
N LEU A 184 24.53 28.72 8.29
CA LEU A 184 24.88 27.60 7.42
C LEU A 184 25.14 26.32 8.23
N MET A 185 25.84 26.44 9.35
CA MET A 185 26.16 25.31 10.23
C MET A 185 24.92 24.67 10.87
N LEU A 186 24.00 25.48 11.41
CA LEU A 186 22.73 24.99 11.95
C LEU A 186 21.93 24.26 10.86
N ASP A 187 21.77 24.87 9.69
CA ASP A 187 21.00 24.30 8.60
C ASP A 187 21.60 22.99 8.08
N CYS A 188 22.92 22.90 7.98
CA CYS A 188 23.61 21.66 7.60
C CYS A 188 23.35 20.56 8.62
N GLY A 189 23.42 20.86 9.92
CA GLY A 189 23.15 19.89 10.96
C GLY A 189 21.69 19.43 10.95
N VAL A 190 20.73 20.34 10.88
CA VAL A 190 19.31 19.97 10.79
C VAL A 190 19.04 19.14 9.53
N ALA A 191 19.57 19.53 8.38
CA ALA A 191 19.39 18.81 7.11
C ALA A 191 19.95 17.38 7.17
N ALA A 192 21.06 17.19 7.90
CA ALA A 192 21.70 15.92 8.09
C ALA A 192 21.11 15.09 9.25
N ASP A 193 19.95 15.47 9.81
CA ASP A 193 19.32 14.76 10.94
C ASP A 193 20.24 14.67 12.17
N MET A 194 20.94 15.76 12.49
CA MET A 194 21.94 15.81 13.57
C MET A 194 21.36 15.47 14.94
N ASN A 195 22.05 14.58 15.66
CA ASN A 195 21.85 14.37 17.08
C ASN A 195 22.76 15.34 17.85
N TYR A 196 22.21 16.51 18.20
CA TYR A 196 22.94 17.59 18.84
C TYR A 196 23.28 17.30 20.32
N ALA A 197 24.55 17.50 20.70
CA ALA A 197 25.02 17.43 22.09
C ALA A 197 26.15 18.45 22.37
N THR A 198 26.43 18.71 23.65
CA THR A 198 27.41 19.74 24.08
C THR A 198 28.86 19.30 24.00
N ASP A 199 29.11 18.00 23.98
CA ASP A 199 30.42 17.33 23.98
C ASP A 199 30.71 16.59 22.66
N GLY A 200 29.72 16.48 21.76
CA GLY A 200 29.86 15.90 20.44
C GLY A 200 28.54 15.66 19.72
N SER A 201 28.29 16.39 18.65
CA SER A 201 27.10 16.20 17.79
C SER A 201 27.43 15.25 16.62
N GLY A 202 26.54 14.30 16.35
CA GLY A 202 26.78 13.27 15.32
C GLY A 202 25.54 12.87 14.51
N THR A 203 25.77 12.33 13.32
CA THR A 203 24.75 11.75 12.43
C THR A 203 25.38 10.74 11.46
N TYR A 204 24.56 10.02 10.72
CA TYR A 204 25.00 9.11 9.67
C TYR A 204 25.27 9.86 8.36
N THR A 205 26.30 9.42 7.64
CA THR A 205 26.72 9.98 6.33
C THR A 205 25.58 9.96 5.30
N GLU A 206 24.72 8.94 5.36
CA GLU A 206 23.56 8.82 4.47
C GLU A 206 22.54 9.96 4.68
N ASN A 207 22.33 10.39 5.93
CA ASN A 207 21.43 11.50 6.24
C ASN A 207 21.98 12.82 5.68
N ALA A 208 23.29 13.03 5.77
CA ALA A 208 23.94 14.20 5.15
C ALA A 208 23.77 14.20 3.62
N ALA A 209 24.00 13.06 2.95
CA ALA A 209 23.80 12.95 1.51
C ALA A 209 22.34 13.21 1.12
N ARG A 210 21.38 12.70 1.91
CA ARG A 210 19.95 12.98 1.69
C ARG A 210 19.61 14.45 1.96
N GLY A 211 20.16 15.05 3.01
CA GLY A 211 19.98 16.46 3.36
C GLY A 211 20.48 17.41 2.28
N LEU A 212 21.67 17.16 1.72
CA LEU A 212 22.20 17.91 0.57
C LEU A 212 21.20 17.94 -0.59
N ARG A 213 20.60 16.79 -0.95
CA ARG A 213 19.63 16.70 -2.04
C ARG A 213 18.28 17.30 -1.68
N ARG A 214 17.72 16.91 -0.53
CA ARG A 214 16.37 17.29 -0.07
C ARG A 214 16.28 18.77 0.25
N ASN A 215 17.24 19.29 1.03
CA ASN A 215 17.14 20.59 1.68
C ASN A 215 17.97 21.70 1.01
N PHE A 216 19.00 21.34 0.25
CA PHE A 216 19.87 22.29 -0.44
C PHE A 216 19.82 22.15 -1.96
N GLY A 217 19.01 21.23 -2.49
CA GLY A 217 18.74 21.09 -3.91
C GLY A 217 19.89 20.48 -4.74
N TYR A 218 20.92 19.94 -4.08
CA TYR A 218 22.03 19.26 -4.77
C TYR A 218 21.49 18.10 -5.63
N PRO A 219 22.11 17.82 -6.79
CA PRO A 219 21.61 16.80 -7.73
C PRO A 219 21.67 15.38 -7.13
N GLU A 220 20.94 14.43 -7.72
CA GLU A 220 21.01 13.00 -7.34
C GLU A 220 22.39 12.36 -7.55
N THR A 221 23.26 12.99 -8.36
CA THR A 221 24.67 12.61 -8.46
C THR A 221 25.45 12.88 -7.18
N THR A 222 24.93 13.74 -6.29
CA THR A 222 25.43 13.89 -4.93
C THR A 222 25.03 12.66 -4.12
N GLN A 223 25.94 11.70 -4.00
CA GLN A 223 25.64 10.37 -3.46
C GLN A 223 26.68 9.88 -2.45
N MET A 224 26.22 9.04 -1.53
CA MET A 224 27.10 8.36 -0.57
C MET A 224 27.62 7.06 -1.18
N LEU A 225 28.94 6.88 -1.15
CA LEU A 225 29.64 5.65 -1.52
C LEU A 225 30.24 5.01 -0.28
N LYS A 226 30.19 3.68 -0.21
CA LYS A 226 30.76 2.89 0.89
C LYS A 226 32.09 2.27 0.48
N ARG A 227 33.17 2.55 1.22
CA ARG A 227 34.55 2.10 0.92
C ARG A 227 34.63 0.60 0.65
N ARG A 228 33.91 -0.21 1.43
CA ARG A 228 33.91 -1.69 1.34
C ARG A 228 33.47 -2.26 -0.01
N ARG A 229 32.75 -1.47 -0.81
CA ARG A 229 32.27 -1.88 -2.15
C ARG A 229 33.34 -1.76 -3.24
N TYR A 230 34.47 -1.10 -2.95
CA TYR A 230 35.48 -0.77 -3.96
C TYR A 230 36.83 -1.44 -3.66
N SER A 231 37.65 -1.63 -4.70
CA SER A 231 39.08 -1.92 -4.52
C SER A 231 39.79 -0.65 -4.03
N GLU A 232 41.06 -0.75 -3.67
CA GLU A 232 41.85 0.44 -3.33
C GLU A 232 42.03 1.36 -4.53
N GLN A 233 42.39 0.80 -5.69
CA GLN A 233 42.53 1.57 -6.94
C GLN A 233 41.23 2.29 -7.32
N ALA A 234 40.10 1.57 -7.36
CA ALA A 234 38.82 2.17 -7.77
C ALA A 234 38.36 3.27 -6.80
N TRP A 235 38.66 3.13 -5.51
CA TRP A 235 38.33 4.16 -4.51
C TRP A 235 39.18 5.42 -4.71
N MET A 236 40.47 5.25 -4.96
CA MET A 236 41.37 6.38 -5.24
C MET A 236 41.05 7.04 -6.58
N ASP A 237 40.69 6.28 -7.62
CA ASP A 237 40.25 6.83 -8.90
C ASP A 237 39.02 7.74 -8.75
N ILE A 238 38.07 7.37 -7.88
CA ILE A 238 36.92 8.23 -7.55
C ILE A 238 37.39 9.53 -6.89
N ILE A 239 38.32 9.45 -5.92
CA ILE A 239 38.87 10.63 -5.24
C ILE A 239 39.60 11.54 -6.24
N TYR A 240 40.44 10.98 -7.09
CA TYR A 240 41.15 11.74 -8.12
C TYR A 240 40.18 12.39 -9.08
N ASN A 241 39.17 11.67 -9.56
CA ASN A 241 38.15 12.20 -10.46
C ASN A 241 37.42 13.40 -9.84
N GLU A 242 36.92 13.28 -8.60
CA GLU A 242 36.25 14.38 -7.92
C GLU A 242 37.15 15.62 -7.75
N ILE A 243 38.38 15.41 -7.28
CA ILE A 243 39.32 16.51 -7.01
C ILE A 243 39.80 17.18 -8.32
N ASN A 244 39.98 16.43 -9.42
CA ASN A 244 40.29 17.00 -10.75
C ASN A 244 39.18 17.92 -11.24
N GLU A 245 37.94 17.51 -11.00
CA GLU A 245 36.76 18.29 -11.34
C GLU A 245 36.45 19.40 -10.32
N ARG A 246 37.37 19.66 -9.38
CA ARG A 246 37.23 20.69 -8.34
C ARG A 246 36.02 20.48 -7.44
N ARG A 247 35.67 19.21 -7.19
CA ARG A 247 34.63 18.81 -6.24
C ARG A 247 35.27 18.32 -4.96
N ALA A 248 35.02 19.04 -3.87
CA ALA A 248 35.44 18.58 -2.55
C ALA A 248 34.56 17.42 -2.10
N ILE A 249 35.16 16.47 -1.39
CA ILE A 249 34.52 15.24 -0.94
C ILE A 249 34.30 15.35 0.56
N LEU A 250 33.08 15.08 1.02
CA LEU A 250 32.83 14.84 2.45
C LEU A 250 33.17 13.39 2.73
N TYR A 251 34.16 13.15 3.59
CA TYR A 251 34.62 11.81 3.93
C TYR A 251 34.36 11.51 5.40
N THR A 252 33.95 10.28 5.70
CA THR A 252 33.66 9.83 7.06
C THR A 252 34.34 8.52 7.39
N GLY A 253 34.72 8.35 8.65
CA GLY A 253 35.19 7.07 9.19
C GLY A 253 34.63 6.84 10.59
N VAL A 254 34.29 5.59 10.90
CA VAL A 254 33.83 5.19 12.24
C VAL A 254 34.89 4.30 12.90
N ASP A 255 35.17 4.56 14.17
CA ASP A 255 35.90 3.65 15.04
C ASP A 255 34.94 2.99 16.04
N ASN A 256 35.09 1.67 16.20
CA ASN A 256 34.35 0.84 17.16
C ASN A 256 34.47 1.32 18.63
N LYS A 257 35.46 2.18 18.94
CA LYS A 257 35.73 2.68 20.30
C LYS A 257 35.46 4.17 20.50
N ASN A 258 35.60 5.02 19.47
CA ASN A 258 35.68 6.48 19.63
C ASN A 258 34.59 7.29 18.88
N GLY A 259 33.64 6.62 18.21
CA GLY A 259 32.54 7.28 17.49
C GLY A 259 32.86 7.56 16.02
N GLY A 260 31.98 8.32 15.35
CA GLY A 260 32.12 8.70 13.95
C GLY A 260 32.89 10.02 13.75
N HIS A 261 33.68 10.09 12.70
CA HIS A 261 34.46 11.27 12.30
C HIS A 261 34.11 11.66 10.86
N ALA A 262 34.06 12.97 10.58
CA ALA A 262 33.84 13.51 9.24
C ALA A 262 34.80 14.67 8.96
N PHE A 263 35.31 14.73 7.73
CA PHE A 263 36.30 15.69 7.27
C PHE A 263 36.19 15.91 5.76
N VAL A 264 36.92 16.87 5.21
CA VAL A 264 36.86 17.26 3.79
C VAL A 264 38.13 16.85 3.06
N LEU A 265 37.98 16.22 1.90
CA LEU A 265 39.07 15.99 0.94
C LEU A 265 39.00 17.00 -0.20
N SER A 266 40.11 17.66 -0.51
CA SER A 266 40.11 18.78 -1.47
C SER A 266 41.39 18.96 -2.27
N GLY A 267 42.30 17.98 -2.24
CA GLY A 267 43.56 18.01 -2.98
C GLY A 267 44.29 16.66 -2.91
N TYR A 268 45.30 16.44 -3.75
CA TYR A 268 46.21 15.29 -3.64
C TYR A 268 47.60 15.63 -4.19
N ASP A 269 48.62 14.90 -3.74
CA ASP A 269 50.00 15.03 -4.22
C ASP A 269 50.38 13.99 -5.29
N GLU A 270 51.58 14.12 -5.86
CA GLU A 270 52.11 13.23 -6.91
C GLU A 270 52.32 11.78 -6.48
N THR A 271 52.36 11.54 -5.17
CA THR A 271 52.52 10.21 -4.59
C THR A 271 51.16 9.54 -4.36
N GLY A 272 50.08 10.33 -4.26
CA GLY A 272 48.71 9.88 -4.03
C GLY A 272 48.18 10.16 -2.62
N LYS A 273 48.91 10.91 -1.78
CA LYS A 273 48.37 11.39 -0.49
C LYS A 273 47.30 12.43 -0.77
N VAL A 274 46.26 12.41 0.04
CA VAL A 274 45.08 13.27 -0.13
C VAL A 274 45.08 14.35 0.95
N TRP A 275 44.80 15.59 0.56
CA TRP A 275 44.62 16.68 1.49
C TRP A 275 43.38 16.45 2.34
N ILE A 276 43.53 16.49 3.65
CA ILE A 276 42.44 16.41 4.62
C ILE A 276 42.35 17.75 5.36
N ASN A 277 41.18 18.37 5.29
CA ASN A 277 40.75 19.39 6.23
C ASN A 277 39.86 18.72 7.28
N TRP A 278 40.32 18.70 8.53
CA TRP A 278 39.62 17.98 9.58
C TRP A 278 38.33 18.67 10.00
N GLY A 279 38.24 20.00 9.91
CA GLY A 279 37.14 20.78 10.53
C GLY A 279 37.40 21.14 12.00
N TRP A 280 38.68 21.28 12.38
CA TRP A 280 39.16 21.63 13.73
C TRP A 280 39.99 22.91 13.69
N ASP A 281 39.44 23.93 13.04
CA ASP A 281 40.06 25.25 12.87
C ASP A 281 41.46 25.17 12.21
N GLY A 282 41.64 24.23 11.29
CA GLY A 282 42.92 24.00 10.59
C GLY A 282 43.96 23.20 11.39
N ALA A 283 43.64 22.70 12.58
CA ALA A 283 44.58 21.89 13.35
C ALA A 283 44.84 20.54 12.68
N SER A 284 46.10 20.26 12.35
CA SER A 284 46.56 19.03 11.66
C SER A 284 46.11 18.89 10.21
N ASP A 285 45.60 19.93 9.56
CA ASP A 285 45.26 19.85 8.13
C ASP A 285 46.52 19.59 7.29
N GLY A 286 46.45 18.70 6.29
CA GLY A 286 47.63 18.23 5.57
C GLY A 286 47.36 17.09 4.61
N PHE A 287 48.42 16.50 4.05
CA PHE A 287 48.35 15.38 3.11
C PHE A 287 48.57 14.04 3.82
N TYR A 288 47.65 13.10 3.60
CA TYR A 288 47.59 11.81 4.31
C TYR A 288 47.40 10.64 3.33
N ASP A 289 48.03 9.49 3.59
CA ASP A 289 47.73 8.23 2.87
C ASP A 289 46.40 7.64 3.37
N ILE A 290 45.30 8.09 2.76
CA ILE A 290 43.95 7.58 3.06
C ILE A 290 43.72 6.18 2.50
N ALA A 291 44.43 5.80 1.44
CA ALA A 291 44.32 4.48 0.81
C ALA A 291 44.76 3.35 1.74
N LEU A 292 45.68 3.66 2.66
CA LEU A 292 46.18 2.76 3.71
C LEU A 292 45.06 2.16 4.57
N LEU A 293 43.96 2.88 4.74
CA LEU A 293 42.81 2.48 5.56
C LEU A 293 41.87 1.53 4.78
N ASN A 294 42.37 0.38 4.33
CA ASN A 294 41.58 -0.56 3.52
C ASN A 294 40.76 -1.56 4.40
N PRO A 295 39.41 -1.57 4.30
CA PRO A 295 38.56 -2.41 5.15
C PRO A 295 38.56 -3.90 4.80
N LYS A 296 38.99 -4.30 3.58
CA LYS A 296 38.97 -5.72 3.17
C LYS A 296 40.12 -6.52 3.77
N SER A 297 41.18 -5.84 4.19
CA SER A 297 42.37 -6.46 4.77
C SER A 297 42.30 -6.58 6.30
N TYR A 298 41.49 -5.76 6.99
CA TYR A 298 41.50 -5.67 8.46
C TYR A 298 40.12 -5.32 9.05
N LYS A 299 39.84 -5.77 10.29
CA LYS A 299 38.54 -5.64 10.98
C LYS A 299 38.23 -4.24 11.55
N PHE A 300 39.03 -3.21 11.29
CA PHE A 300 39.02 -1.98 12.10
C PHE A 300 38.38 -0.74 11.45
N SER A 301 38.08 -0.76 10.16
CA SER A 301 37.40 0.37 9.48
C SER A 301 36.08 -0.07 8.85
N GLU A 302 35.22 -0.75 9.61
CA GLU A 302 34.07 -1.49 9.05
C GLU A 302 33.18 -0.62 8.14
N ASP A 303 33.08 0.69 8.41
CA ASP A 303 32.39 1.65 7.53
C ASP A 303 33.17 2.98 7.39
N GLN A 304 33.97 3.08 6.32
CA GLN A 304 34.36 4.37 5.72
C GLN A 304 33.42 4.69 4.58
N ASP A 305 32.96 5.94 4.52
CA ASP A 305 32.04 6.41 3.50
C ASP A 305 32.52 7.75 2.95
N MET A 306 32.11 8.06 1.72
CA MET A 306 32.29 9.40 1.17
C MET A 306 31.00 9.87 0.51
N ILE A 307 30.77 11.18 0.53
CA ILE A 307 29.75 11.83 -0.31
C ILE A 307 30.50 12.55 -1.43
N ILE A 308 30.25 12.10 -2.66
CA ILE A 308 30.79 12.70 -3.89
C ILE A 308 29.74 13.57 -4.56
N GLY A 309 30.13 14.32 -5.59
CA GLY A 309 29.22 15.10 -6.41
C GLY A 309 28.63 16.31 -5.69
N ILE A 310 29.26 16.78 -4.61
CA ILE A 310 28.83 17.97 -3.86
C ILE A 310 29.34 19.21 -4.61
N GLU A 311 28.62 19.59 -5.66
CA GLU A 311 28.91 20.79 -6.45
C GLU A 311 27.65 21.59 -6.76
N GLY A 312 27.76 22.91 -6.69
CA GLY A 312 26.69 23.82 -7.10
C GLY A 312 26.58 23.96 -8.62
N GLU A 313 25.56 24.67 -9.10
CA GLU A 313 25.45 25.08 -10.51
C GLU A 313 26.52 26.16 -10.82
N LYS A 314 27.78 25.73 -11.01
CA LYS A 314 28.93 26.61 -11.28
C LYS A 314 29.58 26.38 -12.65
N THR A 315 28.82 25.89 -13.62
CA THR A 315 29.27 25.82 -15.02
C THR A 315 28.63 26.95 -15.81
N GLU A 316 29.42 27.72 -16.56
CA GLU A 316 28.91 28.47 -17.71
C GLU A 316 28.06 27.52 -18.54
N THR A 317 26.76 27.81 -18.64
CA THR A 317 25.84 26.94 -19.35
C THR A 317 25.72 27.37 -20.81
N ILE A 318 25.62 26.37 -21.69
CA ILE A 318 25.53 26.58 -23.14
C ILE A 318 24.08 26.35 -23.57
N GLN A 319 23.58 27.25 -24.40
CA GLN A 319 22.36 27.03 -25.18
C GLN A 319 22.75 26.76 -26.62
N ASP A 320 22.23 25.68 -27.20
CA ASP A 320 22.61 25.25 -28.54
C ASP A 320 21.41 24.81 -29.37
N THR A 321 21.52 24.96 -30.69
CA THR A 321 20.54 24.49 -31.68
C THR A 321 21.27 23.73 -32.78
N ILE A 322 20.95 22.45 -32.92
CA ILE A 322 21.66 21.53 -33.80
C ILE A 322 20.72 20.97 -34.83
N THR A 323 21.15 20.98 -36.09
CA THR A 323 20.41 20.35 -37.19
C THR A 323 21.10 19.05 -37.58
N VAL A 324 20.37 17.94 -37.49
CA VAL A 324 20.85 16.60 -37.85
C VAL A 324 20.42 16.32 -39.29
N ASP A 325 21.33 16.54 -40.24
CA ASP A 325 21.07 16.30 -41.67
C ASP A 325 21.05 14.80 -42.01
N THR A 326 21.85 14.00 -41.30
CA THR A 326 21.94 12.55 -41.45
C THR A 326 21.66 11.88 -40.10
N PRO A 327 20.60 11.07 -39.96
CA PRO A 327 20.28 10.37 -38.72
C PRO A 327 21.47 9.53 -38.21
N GLY A 328 21.67 9.56 -36.90
CA GLY A 328 22.69 8.82 -36.17
C GLY A 328 24.01 9.56 -35.97
N ARG A 329 24.11 10.82 -36.41
CA ARG A 329 25.36 11.61 -36.36
C ARG A 329 25.36 12.73 -35.33
N LEU A 330 24.35 12.83 -34.47
CA LEU A 330 24.28 13.90 -33.44
C LEU A 330 25.53 13.93 -32.55
N GLN A 331 26.10 12.78 -32.21
CA GLN A 331 27.31 12.69 -31.41
C GLN A 331 28.50 13.44 -32.04
N GLU A 332 28.61 13.46 -33.36
CA GLU A 332 29.70 14.12 -34.09
C GLU A 332 29.51 15.64 -34.16
N LEU A 333 28.27 16.11 -33.98
CA LEU A 333 27.91 17.52 -34.03
C LEU A 333 28.11 18.22 -32.67
N ILE A 334 28.27 17.45 -31.59
CA ILE A 334 28.49 17.98 -30.23
C ILE A 334 29.83 17.51 -29.70
N ALA A 335 30.77 18.44 -29.52
CA ALA A 335 32.05 18.12 -28.90
C ALA A 335 31.86 17.60 -27.46
N ASP A 336 32.60 16.55 -27.07
CA ASP A 336 32.48 15.94 -25.74
C ASP A 336 32.71 16.94 -24.59
N SER A 337 33.61 17.92 -24.81
CA SER A 337 33.96 18.97 -23.84
C SER A 337 32.82 19.93 -23.49
N ILE A 338 31.76 19.99 -24.31
CA ILE A 338 30.61 20.88 -24.07
C ILE A 338 29.35 20.12 -23.63
N LYS A 339 29.26 18.80 -23.82
CA LYS A 339 28.04 18.01 -23.51
C LYS A 339 27.53 18.22 -22.09
N SER A 340 28.44 18.21 -21.11
CA SER A 340 28.09 18.41 -19.69
C SER A 340 27.65 19.84 -19.35
N LYS A 341 27.90 20.81 -20.24
CA LYS A 341 27.59 22.24 -20.05
C LYS A 341 26.29 22.68 -20.75
N ILE A 342 25.76 21.87 -21.68
CA ILE A 342 24.54 22.22 -22.41
C ILE A 342 23.36 22.25 -21.42
N SER A 343 22.74 23.42 -21.25
CA SER A 343 21.54 23.59 -20.43
C SER A 343 20.25 23.68 -21.24
N SER A 344 20.35 24.12 -22.50
CA SER A 344 19.22 24.12 -23.42
C SER A 344 19.68 23.58 -24.77
N LEU A 345 19.01 22.54 -25.26
CA LEU A 345 19.29 21.93 -26.55
C LEU A 345 18.03 21.91 -27.40
N LYS A 346 18.10 22.54 -28.58
CA LYS A 346 17.12 22.35 -29.65
C LYS A 346 17.69 21.46 -30.73
N ILE A 347 16.93 20.46 -31.17
CA ILE A 347 17.34 19.55 -32.25
C ILE A 347 16.34 19.64 -33.39
N ASN A 348 16.86 19.84 -34.59
CA ASN A 348 16.11 19.85 -35.84
C ASN A 348 16.53 18.67 -36.72
N GLY A 349 15.67 18.29 -37.68
CA GLY A 349 16.00 17.27 -38.67
C GLY A 349 15.64 15.86 -38.24
N LYS A 350 16.14 14.85 -38.96
CA LYS A 350 15.78 13.45 -38.71
C LYS A 350 16.74 12.83 -37.69
N ILE A 351 16.19 12.22 -36.64
CA ILE A 351 16.97 11.56 -35.58
C ILE A 351 16.57 10.10 -35.41
N ASN A 352 17.51 9.23 -35.08
CA ASN A 352 17.28 7.79 -34.89
C ASN A 352 17.77 7.28 -33.52
N SER A 353 17.88 5.96 -33.35
CA SER A 353 18.29 5.33 -32.09
C SER A 353 19.65 5.82 -31.59
N THR A 354 20.63 5.98 -32.48
CA THR A 354 21.96 6.46 -32.09
C THR A 354 21.88 7.89 -31.55
N ASP A 355 21.11 8.77 -32.19
CA ASP A 355 20.94 10.15 -31.70
C ASP A 355 20.19 10.20 -30.37
N LEU A 356 19.14 9.39 -30.20
CA LEU A 356 18.40 9.31 -28.94
C LEU A 356 19.31 8.84 -27.80
N ARG A 357 20.25 7.93 -28.08
CA ARG A 357 21.30 7.54 -27.12
C ARG A 357 22.14 8.75 -26.68
N THR A 358 22.58 9.56 -27.63
CA THR A 358 23.36 10.78 -27.35
C THR A 358 22.54 11.79 -26.53
N ILE A 359 21.26 11.99 -26.86
CA ILE A 359 20.36 12.86 -26.09
C ILE A 359 20.26 12.37 -24.64
N ARG A 360 20.08 11.07 -24.43
CA ARG A 360 20.02 10.47 -23.08
C ARG A 360 21.31 10.68 -22.29
N GLN A 361 22.48 10.52 -22.92
CA GLN A 361 23.78 10.80 -22.31
C GLN A 361 23.92 12.26 -21.88
N ILE A 362 23.53 13.20 -22.76
CA ILE A 362 23.52 14.64 -22.44
C ILE A 362 22.55 14.92 -21.30
N ALA A 363 21.43 14.21 -21.24
CA ALA A 363 20.45 14.25 -20.14
C ALA A 363 20.87 13.45 -18.88
N GLY A 364 22.13 13.00 -18.82
CA GLY A 364 22.71 12.40 -17.63
C GLY A 364 22.48 10.90 -17.46
N ASN A 365 22.01 10.20 -18.51
CA ASN A 365 21.74 8.77 -18.48
C ASN A 365 22.60 8.04 -19.51
N ASN A 366 23.62 7.32 -19.03
CA ASN A 366 24.57 6.62 -19.88
C ASN A 366 24.00 5.32 -20.44
N PRO A 367 24.56 4.79 -21.54
CA PRO A 367 24.07 3.56 -22.16
C PRO A 367 24.19 2.32 -21.28
N ASP A 368 25.12 2.33 -20.31
CA ASP A 368 25.31 1.27 -19.33
C ASP A 368 24.36 1.38 -18.11
N GLY A 369 23.45 2.36 -18.12
CA GLY A 369 22.50 2.63 -17.04
C GLY A 369 23.08 3.44 -15.88
N THR A 370 24.36 3.83 -15.93
CA THR A 370 24.94 4.74 -14.94
C THR A 370 24.39 6.16 -15.12
N ILE A 371 24.18 6.84 -14.00
CA ILE A 371 23.76 8.24 -14.01
C ILE A 371 25.01 9.11 -13.94
N GLN A 372 25.11 10.07 -14.85
CA GLN A 372 26.13 11.12 -14.81
C GLN A 372 25.49 12.49 -14.62
N ARG A 373 26.30 13.47 -14.24
CA ARG A 373 25.80 14.84 -14.13
C ARG A 373 25.41 15.36 -15.51
N SER A 374 24.34 16.14 -15.53
CA SER A 374 23.83 16.81 -16.71
C SER A 374 23.34 18.20 -16.33
N SER A 375 23.73 19.20 -17.12
CA SER A 375 23.16 20.55 -17.04
C SER A 375 21.89 20.71 -17.87
N LEU A 376 21.47 19.68 -18.63
CA LEU A 376 20.38 19.79 -19.60
C LEU A 376 19.03 20.01 -18.89
N VAL A 377 18.58 21.26 -18.90
CA VAL A 377 17.33 21.72 -18.30
C VAL A 377 16.20 21.72 -19.33
N SER A 378 16.48 22.13 -20.57
CA SER A 378 15.49 22.27 -21.63
C SER A 378 15.88 21.46 -22.86
N LEU A 379 14.98 20.57 -23.32
CA LEU A 379 15.12 19.82 -24.56
C LEU A 379 13.94 20.16 -25.49
N ASP A 380 14.25 20.74 -26.65
CA ASP A 380 13.28 21.07 -27.68
C ASP A 380 13.50 20.20 -28.92
N LEU A 381 12.57 19.27 -29.16
CA LEU A 381 12.55 18.40 -30.33
C LEU A 381 11.42 18.78 -31.31
N SER A 382 10.82 19.96 -31.19
CA SER A 382 9.61 20.33 -31.93
C SER A 382 9.77 20.26 -33.46
N ASP A 383 10.98 20.50 -33.96
CA ASP A 383 11.31 20.48 -35.39
C ASP A 383 12.19 19.25 -35.76
N ALA A 384 12.30 18.28 -34.85
CA ALA A 384 12.87 16.97 -35.14
C ALA A 384 11.81 16.02 -35.71
N VAL A 385 12.26 14.95 -36.37
CA VAL A 385 11.43 13.82 -36.81
C VAL A 385 12.16 12.54 -36.41
N ILE A 386 11.53 11.70 -35.57
CA ILE A 386 12.10 10.41 -35.20
C ILE A 386 11.91 9.43 -36.36
N VAL A 387 12.99 8.77 -36.76
CA VAL A 387 13.01 7.73 -37.78
C VAL A 387 13.64 6.45 -37.23
N SER A 388 13.32 5.32 -37.85
CA SER A 388 13.94 4.03 -37.58
C SER A 388 15.42 3.99 -37.97
N GLY A 389 16.17 3.09 -37.33
CA GLY A 389 17.59 2.85 -37.59
C GLY A 389 18.54 3.31 -36.48
N GLY A 390 19.84 3.12 -36.73
CA GLY A 390 20.91 3.36 -35.75
C GLY A 390 21.06 2.23 -34.72
N ASP A 391 22.02 2.38 -33.82
CA ASP A 391 22.29 1.43 -32.75
C ASP A 391 21.32 1.63 -31.57
N PRO A 392 20.90 0.57 -30.85
CA PRO A 392 19.88 0.64 -29.80
C PRO A 392 20.12 1.70 -28.71
N TYR A 393 19.22 2.67 -28.54
CA TYR A 393 19.43 3.77 -27.58
C TYR A 393 19.47 3.32 -26.11
N LEU A 394 18.94 2.12 -25.82
CA LEU A 394 19.02 1.48 -24.52
C LEU A 394 19.16 -0.03 -24.69
N VAL A 395 20.09 -0.62 -23.94
CA VAL A 395 20.29 -2.06 -23.84
C VAL A 395 20.18 -2.44 -22.37
N ASP A 396 19.25 -3.33 -22.02
CA ASP A 396 19.23 -4.01 -20.74
C ASP A 396 19.45 -5.52 -20.96
N ASP A 397 19.67 -6.28 -19.88
CA ASP A 397 20.07 -7.70 -19.92
C ASP A 397 19.14 -8.61 -20.75
N LYS A 398 17.97 -8.12 -21.20
CA LYS A 398 16.98 -8.88 -21.98
C LYS A 398 16.46 -8.17 -23.23
N ARG A 399 16.61 -6.85 -23.39
CA ARG A 399 16.00 -6.09 -24.50
C ARG A 399 16.93 -5.02 -25.08
N GLN A 400 16.88 -4.87 -26.39
CA GLN A 400 17.50 -3.78 -27.13
C GLN A 400 16.39 -2.87 -27.65
N LEU A 401 16.34 -1.63 -27.17
CA LEU A 401 15.31 -0.68 -27.56
C LEU A 401 15.81 0.23 -28.70
N THR A 402 14.99 0.36 -29.73
CA THR A 402 15.28 1.09 -30.97
C THR A 402 14.10 2.00 -31.33
N THR A 403 14.36 3.01 -32.17
CA THR A 403 13.34 3.94 -32.65
C THR A 403 12.55 3.35 -33.82
N ASN A 404 11.27 3.73 -33.92
CA ASN A 404 10.46 3.60 -35.12
C ASN A 404 10.07 4.99 -35.64
N ASP A 405 9.62 5.05 -36.89
CA ASP A 405 9.18 6.30 -37.50
C ASP A 405 8.04 6.94 -36.71
N ASN A 406 8.22 8.21 -36.35
CA ASN A 406 7.22 9.04 -35.65
C ASN A 406 6.76 8.49 -34.29
N GLU A 407 7.61 7.72 -33.61
CA GLU A 407 7.34 7.18 -32.28
C GLU A 407 8.28 7.80 -31.23
N ILE A 408 7.77 8.21 -30.07
CA ILE A 408 8.60 8.31 -28.87
C ILE A 408 8.69 6.91 -28.26
N PRO A 409 9.82 6.21 -28.36
CA PRO A 409 9.85 4.79 -28.05
C PRO A 409 9.86 4.52 -26.54
N GLU A 410 9.66 3.25 -26.18
CA GLU A 410 9.65 2.78 -24.78
C GLU A 410 10.86 3.33 -23.99
N ARG A 411 10.63 3.93 -22.83
CA ARG A 411 11.69 4.47 -21.97
C ARG A 411 12.61 5.51 -22.63
N ALA A 412 12.20 6.19 -23.70
CA ALA A 412 13.00 7.18 -24.44
C ALA A 412 13.72 8.20 -23.54
N PHE A 413 13.01 8.80 -22.59
CA PHE A 413 13.56 9.75 -21.60
C PHE A 413 13.55 9.21 -20.17
N PHE A 414 13.41 7.89 -20.01
CA PHE A 414 13.38 7.27 -18.70
C PHE A 414 14.63 7.63 -17.89
N ASN A 415 14.43 8.08 -16.64
CA ASN A 415 15.49 8.45 -15.70
C ASN A 415 16.40 9.61 -16.15
N CYS A 416 15.99 10.39 -17.16
CA CYS A 416 16.67 11.63 -17.59
C CYS A 416 16.36 12.80 -16.64
N LYS A 417 16.81 12.67 -15.37
CA LYS A 417 16.38 13.50 -14.24
C LYS A 417 16.76 14.98 -14.30
N SER A 418 17.65 15.39 -15.21
CA SER A 418 18.02 16.81 -15.38
C SER A 418 16.96 17.62 -16.12
N ILE A 419 16.17 16.97 -16.99
CA ILE A 419 15.20 17.64 -17.86
C ILE A 419 14.06 18.24 -17.01
N ARG A 420 13.85 19.54 -17.16
CA ARG A 420 12.73 20.31 -16.58
C ARG A 420 11.72 20.73 -17.62
N LYS A 421 12.16 20.99 -18.86
CA LYS A 421 11.30 21.34 -19.99
C LYS A 421 11.55 20.38 -21.15
N LEU A 422 10.50 19.73 -21.63
CA LEU A 422 10.54 18.80 -22.76
C LEU A 422 9.50 19.19 -23.81
N ILE A 423 9.92 19.39 -25.05
CA ILE A 423 9.01 19.60 -26.20
C ILE A 423 9.22 18.45 -27.17
N LEU A 424 8.17 17.67 -27.46
CA LEU A 424 8.23 16.51 -28.34
C LEU A 424 8.11 16.91 -29.83
N PRO A 425 8.59 16.06 -30.75
CA PRO A 425 8.40 16.21 -32.19
C PRO A 425 6.93 16.38 -32.57
N LYS A 426 6.60 17.40 -33.39
CA LYS A 426 5.22 17.61 -33.89
C LYS A 426 4.69 16.39 -34.67
N SER A 427 5.58 15.62 -35.29
CA SER A 427 5.24 14.43 -36.07
C SER A 427 4.93 13.19 -35.23
N THR A 428 5.10 13.23 -33.90
CA THR A 428 4.84 12.08 -33.01
C THR A 428 3.43 11.54 -33.22
N MET A 429 3.29 10.24 -33.47
CA MET A 429 2.02 9.52 -33.66
C MET A 429 1.72 8.55 -32.52
N THR A 430 2.78 7.98 -31.93
CA THR A 430 2.71 6.96 -30.87
C THR A 430 3.75 7.27 -29.79
N ILE A 431 3.44 6.92 -28.55
CA ILE A 431 4.33 7.07 -27.39
C ILE A 431 4.34 5.76 -26.62
N GLY A 432 5.53 5.20 -26.41
CA GLY A 432 5.73 3.93 -25.73
C GLY A 432 5.76 4.04 -24.20
N ASP A 433 5.67 2.88 -23.56
CA ASP A 433 5.65 2.73 -22.11
C ASP A 433 6.88 3.37 -21.44
N GLY A 434 6.67 4.04 -20.31
CA GLY A 434 7.75 4.64 -19.53
C GLY A 434 8.57 5.73 -20.23
N ALA A 435 8.14 6.24 -21.39
CA ALA A 435 8.84 7.31 -22.11
C ALA A 435 9.21 8.51 -21.22
N PHE A 436 8.37 8.81 -20.23
CA PHE A 436 8.54 9.92 -19.27
C PHE A 436 8.81 9.45 -17.83
N GLY A 437 9.05 8.16 -17.61
CA GLY A 437 9.24 7.61 -16.28
C GLY A 437 10.48 8.18 -15.58
N LYS A 438 10.38 8.47 -14.28
CA LYS A 438 11.48 9.00 -13.46
C LYS A 438 12.06 10.35 -13.94
N LEU A 439 11.29 11.19 -14.66
CA LEU A 439 11.62 12.61 -14.90
C LEU A 439 11.30 13.47 -13.65
N GLY A 440 11.99 13.22 -12.54
CA GLY A 440 11.63 13.74 -11.21
C GLY A 440 11.72 15.28 -11.02
N ARG A 441 12.30 16.01 -11.98
CA ARG A 441 12.41 17.48 -11.97
C ARG A 441 11.61 18.15 -13.08
N LEU A 442 10.76 17.40 -13.80
CA LEU A 442 9.97 17.95 -14.89
C LEU A 442 9.06 19.08 -14.36
N ASP A 443 9.19 20.26 -14.96
CA ASP A 443 8.36 21.43 -14.70
C ASP A 443 7.28 21.54 -15.79
N SER A 444 7.65 21.32 -17.06
CA SER A 444 6.72 21.38 -18.21
C SER A 444 7.05 20.36 -19.30
N ILE A 445 6.01 19.85 -19.96
CA ILE A 445 6.11 18.98 -21.12
C ILE A 445 5.07 19.40 -22.18
N SER A 446 5.48 19.43 -23.44
CA SER A 446 4.61 19.68 -24.59
C SER A 446 4.53 18.41 -25.45
N ILE A 447 3.37 17.78 -25.42
CA ILE A 447 3.02 16.60 -26.22
C ILE A 447 2.08 17.07 -27.35
N PRO A 448 2.35 16.75 -28.62
CA PRO A 448 1.43 17.14 -29.70
C PRO A 448 0.10 16.41 -29.57
N THR A 449 -0.99 17.11 -29.87
CA THR A 449 -2.36 16.60 -29.86
C THR A 449 -2.97 16.69 -31.25
N GLY A 450 -3.96 15.84 -31.54
CA GLY A 450 -4.64 15.80 -32.83
C GLY A 450 -5.42 14.50 -33.04
N ASP A 451 -6.44 14.53 -33.89
CA ASP A 451 -7.27 13.35 -34.18
C ASP A 451 -6.48 12.24 -34.92
N ASP A 452 -5.36 12.60 -35.53
CA ASP A 452 -4.43 11.69 -36.19
C ASP A 452 -3.63 10.84 -35.20
N LYS A 453 -3.50 11.27 -33.93
CA LYS A 453 -2.68 10.58 -32.92
C LYS A 453 -3.30 9.26 -32.46
N ASN A 454 -2.45 8.31 -32.05
CA ASN A 454 -2.86 7.02 -31.47
C ASN A 454 -3.09 7.08 -29.95
N TYR A 455 -3.05 8.27 -29.38
CA TYR A 455 -3.19 8.53 -27.95
C TYR A 455 -4.03 9.79 -27.71
N ILE A 456 -4.47 9.97 -26.47
CA ILE A 456 -5.12 11.18 -25.97
C ILE A 456 -4.28 11.75 -24.83
N PHE A 457 -4.06 13.06 -24.83
CA PHE A 457 -3.38 13.77 -23.74
C PHE A 457 -4.26 14.89 -23.22
N ASP A 458 -4.59 14.85 -21.93
CA ASP A 458 -5.48 15.82 -21.27
C ASP A 458 -4.72 16.94 -20.50
N GLY A 459 -3.40 17.01 -20.67
CA GLY A 459 -2.51 17.92 -19.94
C GLY A 459 -1.86 17.30 -18.70
N GLN A 460 -2.40 16.19 -18.18
CA GLN A 460 -1.88 15.50 -16.98
C GLN A 460 -1.64 14.00 -17.23
N THR A 461 -2.46 13.40 -18.09
CA THR A 461 -2.53 11.96 -18.36
C THR A 461 -2.47 11.71 -19.86
N LEU A 462 -1.62 10.76 -20.24
CA LEU A 462 -1.54 10.19 -21.56
C LEU A 462 -2.26 8.83 -21.56
N MET A 463 -3.25 8.68 -22.44
CA MET A 463 -4.13 7.51 -22.54
C MET A 463 -4.15 6.94 -23.96
N THR A 464 -4.61 5.70 -24.09
CA THR A 464 -4.98 5.13 -25.39
C THR A 464 -6.12 5.91 -26.04
N LYS A 465 -6.26 5.81 -27.37
CA LYS A 465 -7.28 6.54 -28.13
C LYS A 465 -8.73 6.26 -27.73
N ASP A 466 -8.99 5.08 -27.17
CA ASP A 466 -10.30 4.68 -26.63
C ASP A 466 -10.51 5.09 -25.16
N SER A 467 -9.52 5.75 -24.55
CA SER A 467 -9.50 6.13 -23.14
C SER A 467 -9.75 4.97 -22.17
N LYS A 468 -9.31 3.76 -22.52
CA LYS A 468 -9.41 2.56 -21.66
C LYS A 468 -8.15 2.23 -20.88
N GLU A 469 -7.00 2.74 -21.32
CA GLU A 469 -5.72 2.45 -20.68
C GLU A 469 -4.91 3.74 -20.47
N ILE A 470 -4.23 3.83 -19.32
CA ILE A 470 -3.24 4.88 -19.05
C ILE A 470 -1.89 4.41 -19.57
N ILE A 471 -1.30 5.20 -20.46
CA ILE A 471 0.08 5.01 -20.95
C ILE A 471 1.05 5.65 -19.97
N ALA A 472 0.81 6.90 -19.58
CA ALA A 472 1.64 7.62 -18.61
C ALA A 472 0.87 8.75 -17.89
N VAL A 473 1.15 8.94 -16.61
CA VAL A 473 0.81 10.13 -15.84
C VAL A 473 2.05 11.01 -15.75
N MET A 474 1.90 12.30 -16.02
CA MET A 474 3.06 13.20 -16.06
C MET A 474 3.70 13.32 -14.66
N PRO A 475 5.04 13.22 -14.53
CA PRO A 475 5.72 13.28 -13.23
C PRO A 475 5.57 14.59 -12.45
N ASN A 476 5.18 15.67 -13.12
CA ASN A 476 4.99 16.99 -12.53
C ASN A 476 3.61 17.17 -11.83
N ASN A 477 2.71 16.18 -11.93
CA ASN A 477 1.46 16.15 -11.16
C ASN A 477 1.74 16.14 -9.65
N LYS A 478 0.88 16.80 -8.87
CA LYS A 478 1.04 16.97 -7.41
C LYS A 478 -0.27 16.72 -6.66
N GLY A 479 -0.16 16.28 -5.42
CA GLY A 479 -1.32 16.08 -4.54
C GLY A 479 -2.12 14.81 -4.85
N ASP A 480 -3.45 14.91 -4.78
CA ASP A 480 -4.37 13.80 -5.02
C ASP A 480 -4.60 13.59 -6.53
N PHE A 481 -4.44 12.35 -7.00
CA PHE A 481 -4.69 11.96 -8.38
C PHE A 481 -5.83 10.95 -8.47
N ASN A 482 -6.87 11.25 -9.27
CA ASN A 482 -8.02 10.39 -9.47
C ASN A 482 -8.00 9.80 -10.88
N VAL A 483 -7.81 8.49 -10.99
CA VAL A 483 -7.92 7.78 -12.26
C VAL A 483 -9.38 7.73 -12.69
N ALA A 484 -9.65 8.12 -13.94
CA ALA A 484 -10.99 8.21 -14.50
C ALA A 484 -11.75 6.86 -14.46
N LYS A 485 -13.07 6.93 -14.27
CA LYS A 485 -13.95 5.75 -14.35
C LYS A 485 -13.86 5.15 -15.76
N GLY A 486 -13.76 3.83 -15.86
CA GLY A 486 -13.70 3.11 -17.14
C GLY A 486 -12.30 2.76 -17.61
N ILE A 487 -11.25 3.27 -16.95
CA ILE A 487 -9.87 2.80 -17.14
C ILE A 487 -9.73 1.38 -16.58
N THR A 488 -9.26 0.47 -17.43
CA THR A 488 -9.09 -0.95 -17.12
C THR A 488 -7.64 -1.36 -16.90
N LYS A 489 -6.70 -0.63 -17.49
CA LYS A 489 -5.27 -0.94 -17.42
C LYS A 489 -4.39 0.30 -17.26
N ILE A 490 -3.31 0.14 -16.50
CA ILE A 490 -2.18 1.09 -16.45
C ILE A 490 -0.97 0.37 -17.03
N HIS A 491 -0.35 0.96 -18.06
CA HIS A 491 0.84 0.44 -18.74
C HIS A 491 2.08 0.42 -17.84
N ASN A 492 3.16 -0.21 -18.32
CA ASN A 492 4.42 -0.25 -17.58
C ASN A 492 4.93 1.18 -17.32
N TYR A 493 5.43 1.42 -16.11
CA TYR A 493 5.94 2.71 -15.65
C TYR A 493 4.91 3.86 -15.64
N GLY A 494 3.60 3.57 -15.74
CA GLY A 494 2.56 4.58 -15.94
C GLY A 494 2.48 5.69 -14.89
N PHE A 495 2.94 5.48 -13.65
CA PHE A 495 3.05 6.49 -12.59
C PHE A 495 4.50 6.69 -12.12
N SER A 496 5.47 6.22 -12.90
CA SER A 496 6.86 6.12 -12.44
C SER A 496 7.48 7.52 -12.30
N GLY A 497 7.92 7.85 -11.10
CA GLY A 497 8.55 9.13 -10.77
C GLY A 497 7.59 10.28 -10.50
N CYS A 498 6.28 10.03 -10.33
CA CYS A 498 5.31 11.02 -9.87
C CYS A 498 5.50 11.35 -8.37
N SER A 499 6.70 11.81 -8.00
CA SER A 499 7.20 11.93 -6.63
C SER A 499 6.43 12.91 -5.75
N LYS A 500 5.63 13.79 -6.34
CA LYS A 500 4.82 14.83 -5.66
C LYS A 500 3.36 14.40 -5.42
N LEU A 501 2.95 13.21 -5.86
CA LEU A 501 1.61 12.69 -5.58
C LEU A 501 1.53 12.17 -4.15
N THR A 502 0.49 12.59 -3.43
CA THR A 502 0.23 12.19 -2.03
C THR A 502 -0.82 11.09 -1.94
N LYS A 503 -1.71 11.00 -2.92
CA LYS A 503 -2.75 9.98 -2.97
C LYS A 503 -3.11 9.62 -4.41
N ILE A 504 -3.33 8.33 -4.65
CA ILE A 504 -3.80 7.80 -5.93
C ILE A 504 -5.12 7.07 -5.70
N VAL A 505 -6.13 7.40 -6.51
CA VAL A 505 -7.45 6.77 -6.48
C VAL A 505 -7.67 5.99 -7.77
N LEU A 506 -7.82 4.67 -7.64
CA LEU A 506 -8.00 3.73 -8.75
C LEU A 506 -9.46 3.25 -8.82
N PRO A 507 -10.09 3.23 -10.02
CA PRO A 507 -11.50 2.91 -10.17
C PRO A 507 -11.79 1.42 -9.93
N ASN A 508 -13.07 1.07 -9.84
CA ASN A 508 -13.52 -0.33 -9.71
C ASN A 508 -13.34 -1.17 -10.98
N THR A 509 -13.01 -0.50 -12.10
CA THR A 509 -12.84 -1.10 -13.42
C THR A 509 -11.40 -1.52 -13.70
N ILE A 510 -10.45 -1.15 -12.83
CA ILE A 510 -9.04 -1.51 -13.03
C ILE A 510 -8.82 -3.01 -12.82
N THR A 511 -8.26 -3.66 -13.83
CA THR A 511 -7.95 -5.11 -13.82
C THR A 511 -6.46 -5.37 -13.85
N THR A 512 -5.66 -4.46 -14.44
CA THR A 512 -4.22 -4.66 -14.67
C THR A 512 -3.42 -3.39 -14.38
N ILE A 513 -2.30 -3.55 -13.69
CA ILE A 513 -1.33 -2.51 -13.39
C ILE A 513 0.04 -3.05 -13.77
N GLY A 514 0.72 -2.40 -14.71
CA GLY A 514 1.99 -2.88 -15.30
C GLY A 514 3.20 -2.90 -14.37
N ASP A 515 4.35 -3.17 -14.97
CA ASP A 515 5.66 -3.25 -14.30
C ASP A 515 6.10 -1.87 -13.80
N GLU A 516 6.70 -1.82 -12.60
CA GLU A 516 7.27 -0.60 -11.98
C GLU A 516 6.36 0.64 -11.97
N VAL A 517 5.05 0.46 -12.06
CA VAL A 517 4.09 1.55 -12.24
C VAL A 517 4.23 2.64 -11.19
N PHE A 518 4.36 2.28 -9.91
CA PHE A 518 4.47 3.25 -8.82
C PHE A 518 5.92 3.49 -8.38
N SER A 519 6.92 3.13 -9.20
CA SER A 519 8.32 3.33 -8.83
C SER A 519 8.66 4.81 -8.61
N GLY A 520 9.32 5.13 -7.49
CA GLY A 520 9.77 6.50 -7.18
C GLY A 520 8.68 7.50 -6.77
N ASN A 521 7.50 7.02 -6.34
CA ASN A 521 6.43 7.85 -5.78
C ASN A 521 6.69 8.18 -4.30
N ASN A 522 7.73 8.98 -4.05
CA ASN A 522 8.31 9.17 -2.71
C ASN A 522 7.39 9.90 -1.69
N SER A 523 6.40 10.69 -2.14
CA SER A 523 5.44 11.37 -1.25
C SER A 523 4.10 10.65 -1.12
N LEU A 524 3.93 9.49 -1.76
CA LEU A 524 2.66 8.78 -1.76
C LEU A 524 2.36 8.27 -0.34
N GLY A 525 1.22 8.65 0.21
CA GLY A 525 0.76 8.20 1.53
C GLY A 525 -0.51 7.35 1.47
N ILE A 526 -1.29 7.42 0.38
CA ILE A 526 -2.54 6.67 0.24
C ILE A 526 -2.70 6.11 -1.17
N ILE A 527 -3.03 4.83 -1.26
CA ILE A 527 -3.61 4.23 -2.46
C ILE A 527 -5.03 3.82 -2.12
N ARG A 528 -6.02 4.41 -2.78
CA ARG A 528 -7.44 4.00 -2.67
C ARG A 528 -7.83 3.24 -3.92
N LEU A 529 -8.28 2.01 -3.74
CA LEU A 529 -8.66 1.13 -4.83
C LEU A 529 -10.12 0.70 -4.65
N TYR A 530 -10.93 0.92 -5.68
CA TYR A 530 -12.35 0.55 -5.66
C TYR A 530 -12.64 -0.84 -6.23
N SER A 531 -11.64 -1.54 -6.76
CA SER A 531 -11.82 -2.89 -7.30
C SER A 531 -11.98 -3.93 -6.19
N LYS A 532 -12.98 -4.79 -6.33
CA LYS A 532 -13.21 -5.95 -5.45
C LYS A 532 -12.29 -7.11 -5.75
N GLU A 533 -12.00 -7.31 -7.02
CA GLU A 533 -11.00 -8.27 -7.46
C GLU A 533 -9.62 -7.62 -7.39
N VAL A 534 -8.64 -8.35 -6.87
CA VAL A 534 -7.27 -7.85 -6.74
C VAL A 534 -6.69 -7.66 -8.15
N PRO A 535 -6.34 -6.43 -8.57
CA PRO A 535 -5.78 -6.20 -9.90
C PRO A 535 -4.47 -6.96 -10.07
N VAL A 536 -4.26 -7.49 -11.28
CA VAL A 536 -3.00 -8.15 -11.64
C VAL A 536 -1.90 -7.10 -11.69
N LEU A 537 -0.81 -7.35 -10.98
CA LEU A 537 0.36 -6.49 -10.93
C LEU A 537 1.47 -7.04 -11.81
N GLY A 538 2.12 -6.16 -12.54
CA GLY A 538 3.41 -6.41 -13.16
C GLY A 538 4.54 -6.54 -12.14
N HIS A 539 5.73 -6.83 -12.63
CA HIS A 539 6.94 -6.96 -11.83
C HIS A 539 7.27 -5.63 -11.14
N ASN A 540 7.66 -5.72 -9.86
CA ASN A 540 8.20 -4.58 -9.12
C ASN A 540 7.30 -3.34 -9.12
N ALA A 541 5.98 -3.51 -9.17
CA ALA A 541 5.00 -2.41 -9.29
C ALA A 541 5.18 -1.31 -8.21
N PHE A 542 5.77 -1.67 -7.07
CA PHE A 542 6.04 -0.81 -5.91
C PHE A 542 7.52 -0.79 -5.52
N THR A 543 8.44 -0.86 -6.48
CA THR A 543 9.87 -0.64 -6.20
C THR A 543 10.13 0.80 -5.78
N ASP A 544 11.13 1.05 -4.94
CA ASP A 544 11.52 2.39 -4.47
C ASP A 544 10.40 3.16 -3.72
N ILE A 545 9.47 2.47 -3.04
CA ILE A 545 8.50 3.10 -2.13
C ILE A 545 8.44 2.41 -0.76
N SER A 546 8.14 3.17 0.28
CA SER A 546 7.97 2.68 1.66
C SER A 546 6.56 2.14 1.89
N LYS A 547 6.26 0.92 1.43
CA LYS A 547 4.89 0.32 1.52
C LYS A 547 4.26 0.38 2.92
N SER A 548 5.06 0.27 3.99
CA SER A 548 4.59 0.33 5.38
C SER A 548 4.10 1.71 5.82
N GLU A 549 4.52 2.77 5.11
CA GLU A 549 4.10 4.15 5.35
C GLU A 549 2.87 4.54 4.49
N ILE A 550 2.45 3.64 3.58
CA ILE A 550 1.34 3.88 2.66
C ILE A 550 0.09 3.15 3.14
N LYS A 551 -1.00 3.90 3.31
CA LYS A 551 -2.31 3.35 3.60
C LYS A 551 -2.97 2.84 2.32
N LEU A 552 -3.18 1.54 2.23
CA LEU A 552 -3.94 0.89 1.18
C LEU A 552 -5.40 0.80 1.61
N GLN A 553 -6.26 1.60 0.98
CA GLN A 553 -7.70 1.59 1.19
C GLN A 553 -8.35 0.72 0.13
N ILE A 554 -9.03 -0.34 0.54
CA ILE A 554 -9.69 -1.34 -0.33
C ILE A 554 -11.14 -1.60 0.08
N PRO A 555 -12.00 -2.18 -0.78
CA PRO A 555 -13.40 -2.41 -0.44
C PRO A 555 -13.58 -3.41 0.72
N SER A 556 -14.63 -3.21 1.53
CA SER A 556 -14.97 -4.09 2.65
C SER A 556 -15.12 -5.56 2.23
N GLY A 557 -14.53 -6.47 3.01
CA GLY A 557 -14.55 -7.91 2.78
C GLY A 557 -13.44 -8.44 1.85
N THR A 558 -12.56 -7.58 1.34
CA THR A 558 -11.52 -7.97 0.37
C THR A 558 -10.12 -8.09 0.99
N LYS A 559 -9.91 -7.70 2.25
CA LYS A 559 -8.59 -7.67 2.92
C LYS A 559 -7.81 -8.98 2.83
N ASN A 560 -8.48 -10.12 2.97
CA ASN A 560 -7.83 -11.42 2.87
C ASN A 560 -7.29 -11.72 1.47
N HIS A 561 -7.92 -11.20 0.41
CA HIS A 561 -7.44 -11.37 -0.96
C HIS A 561 -6.15 -10.56 -1.18
N TYR A 562 -6.11 -9.32 -0.71
CA TYR A 562 -4.91 -8.47 -0.81
C TYR A 562 -3.75 -8.98 0.06
N LYS A 563 -4.03 -9.51 1.27
CA LYS A 563 -2.99 -10.12 2.13
C LYS A 563 -2.38 -11.41 1.56
N ARG A 564 -3.05 -12.11 0.64
CA ARG A 564 -2.49 -13.27 -0.07
C ARG A 564 -1.69 -12.90 -1.32
N ASN A 565 -1.84 -11.68 -1.82
CA ASN A 565 -1.10 -11.24 -3.01
C ASN A 565 0.37 -10.92 -2.67
N ALA A 566 1.28 -11.32 -3.56
CA ALA A 566 2.72 -11.23 -3.32
C ALA A 566 3.24 -9.80 -3.07
N GLN A 567 2.66 -8.78 -3.72
CA GLN A 567 3.15 -7.40 -3.66
C GLN A 567 2.27 -6.46 -2.82
N TRP A 568 0.96 -6.71 -2.73
CA TRP A 568 0.01 -5.89 -1.93
C TRP A 568 0.03 -6.19 -0.43
N LYS A 569 0.50 -7.37 -0.01
CA LYS A 569 0.40 -7.83 1.38
C LYS A 569 1.11 -6.94 2.41
N ASP A 570 2.14 -6.21 2.00
CA ASP A 570 3.04 -5.46 2.89
C ASP A 570 2.54 -4.04 3.23
N PHE A 571 1.38 -3.61 2.70
CA PHE A 571 0.79 -2.30 2.99
C PHE A 571 0.04 -2.27 4.34
N ASP A 572 -0.18 -1.05 4.87
CA ASP A 572 -1.19 -0.79 5.90
C ASP A 572 -2.59 -0.85 5.29
N ILE A 573 -3.23 -2.02 5.38
CA ILE A 573 -4.50 -2.30 4.70
C ILE A 573 -5.71 -1.94 5.57
N VAL A 574 -6.47 -0.96 5.09
CA VAL A 574 -7.72 -0.47 5.66
C VAL A 574 -8.87 -0.79 4.70
N GLU A 575 -9.88 -1.49 5.20
CA GLU A 575 -11.12 -1.69 4.44
C GLU A 575 -12.01 -0.46 4.56
N PHE A 576 -12.72 -0.12 3.48
CA PHE A 576 -13.71 0.96 3.44
C PHE A 576 -14.94 0.54 2.62
N GLY A 577 -16.00 1.33 2.72
CA GLY A 577 -17.23 1.15 1.95
C GLY A 577 -18.31 0.38 2.71
N THR A 578 -19.52 0.40 2.16
CA THR A 578 -20.72 0.04 2.90
C THR A 578 -21.60 -0.92 2.11
N THR A 579 -22.01 -2.01 2.76
CA THR A 579 -23.05 -2.91 2.26
C THR A 579 -24.30 -2.77 3.12
N ILE A 580 -25.43 -2.48 2.48
CA ILE A 580 -26.75 -2.48 3.08
C ILE A 580 -27.47 -3.76 2.69
N LYS A 581 -27.81 -4.56 3.69
CA LYS A 581 -28.46 -5.85 3.51
C LYS A 581 -29.86 -5.84 4.10
N ALA A 582 -30.86 -6.25 3.32
CA ALA A 582 -32.20 -6.49 3.85
C ALA A 582 -32.18 -7.71 4.80
N ARG A 583 -32.84 -7.59 5.96
CA ARG A 583 -32.91 -8.68 6.94
C ARG A 583 -33.79 -9.80 6.42
N ASN A 584 -33.37 -11.04 6.67
CA ASN A 584 -34.22 -12.20 6.43
C ASN A 584 -35.32 -12.25 7.49
N MET A 585 -36.55 -12.51 7.08
CA MET A 585 -37.73 -12.50 7.92
C MET A 585 -38.55 -13.77 7.73
N ILE A 586 -39.38 -14.10 8.70
CA ILE A 586 -40.27 -15.26 8.67
C ILE A 586 -41.67 -14.81 9.12
N ARG A 587 -42.71 -15.28 8.45
CA ARG A 587 -44.09 -15.20 8.92
C ARG A 587 -44.84 -16.51 8.65
N THR A 588 -45.99 -16.67 9.27
CA THR A 588 -46.95 -17.75 8.97
C THR A 588 -47.92 -17.30 7.86
N TYR A 589 -48.43 -18.26 7.09
CA TYR A 589 -49.50 -18.03 6.11
C TYR A 589 -50.70 -17.35 6.79
N GLY A 590 -51.30 -16.35 6.12
CA GLY A 590 -52.40 -15.57 6.67
C GLY A 590 -52.02 -14.45 7.64
N SER A 591 -50.76 -14.36 8.10
CA SER A 591 -50.28 -13.23 8.89
C SER A 591 -49.79 -12.09 8.00
N GLU A 592 -49.90 -10.84 8.48
CA GLU A 592 -49.34 -9.67 7.81
C GLU A 592 -47.81 -9.77 7.67
N ASN A 593 -47.24 -9.08 6.68
CA ASN A 593 -45.79 -8.99 6.57
C ASN A 593 -45.19 -8.24 7.78
N PRO A 594 -44.09 -8.74 8.37
CA PRO A 594 -43.40 -8.00 9.40
C PRO A 594 -42.81 -6.72 8.80
N LYS A 595 -42.59 -5.71 9.66
CA LYS A 595 -41.91 -4.47 9.24
C LYS A 595 -40.53 -4.81 8.66
N LEU A 596 -40.33 -4.52 7.37
CA LEU A 596 -39.08 -4.78 6.69
C LEU A 596 -37.96 -3.95 7.33
N GLY A 597 -36.80 -4.57 7.53
CA GLY A 597 -35.65 -3.94 8.14
C GLY A 597 -34.36 -4.30 7.40
N TRP A 598 -33.31 -3.54 7.67
CA TRP A 598 -32.01 -3.71 7.04
C TRP A 598 -30.88 -3.67 8.07
N GLN A 599 -29.68 -4.04 7.64
CA GLN A 599 -28.44 -3.97 8.40
C GLN A 599 -27.37 -3.30 7.55
N LEU A 600 -26.55 -2.48 8.20
CA LEU A 600 -25.38 -1.86 7.63
C LEU A 600 -24.15 -2.67 8.01
N LYS A 601 -23.27 -2.93 7.04
CA LYS A 601 -21.93 -3.47 7.28
C LYS A 601 -20.91 -2.55 6.61
N GLY A 602 -19.96 -2.02 7.37
CA GLY A 602 -18.94 -1.09 6.89
C GLY A 602 -19.14 0.32 7.43
N ASP A 603 -18.80 1.32 6.63
CA ASP A 603 -18.86 2.73 7.03
C ASP A 603 -20.30 3.25 7.12
N TYR A 604 -20.52 4.22 8.00
CA TYR A 604 -21.80 4.92 8.08
C TYR A 604 -22.10 5.66 6.76
N VAL A 605 -23.36 5.66 6.33
CA VAL A 605 -23.84 6.39 5.15
C VAL A 605 -25.11 7.16 5.52
N GLU A 606 -25.27 8.34 4.92
CA GLU A 606 -26.44 9.18 5.19
C GLU A 606 -27.63 8.74 4.33
N GLY A 607 -28.84 8.83 4.89
CA GLY A 607 -30.08 8.42 4.23
C GLY A 607 -30.56 7.01 4.58
N THR A 608 -31.64 6.57 3.92
CA THR A 608 -32.31 5.31 4.19
C THR A 608 -32.59 4.53 2.89
N PRO A 609 -32.37 3.20 2.89
CA PRO A 609 -32.70 2.37 1.75
C PRO A 609 -34.21 2.16 1.65
N GLU A 610 -34.67 1.89 0.43
CA GLU A 610 -36.05 1.49 0.17
C GLU A 610 -36.15 -0.04 0.16
N LEU A 611 -37.09 -0.59 0.93
CA LEU A 611 -37.31 -2.03 1.04
C LEU A 611 -38.70 -2.39 0.50
N SER A 612 -38.75 -3.43 -0.32
CA SER A 612 -40.02 -3.96 -0.87
C SER A 612 -40.01 -5.48 -0.91
N CYS A 613 -41.19 -6.09 -0.83
CA CYS A 613 -41.39 -7.52 -1.00
C CYS A 613 -42.73 -7.73 -1.69
N GLU A 614 -42.78 -8.58 -2.71
CA GLU A 614 -44.01 -8.86 -3.47
C GLU A 614 -45.02 -9.68 -2.67
N ALA A 615 -44.58 -10.38 -1.63
CA ALA A 615 -45.45 -11.20 -0.81
C ALA A 615 -46.51 -10.33 -0.13
N THR A 616 -47.76 -10.76 -0.17
CA THR A 616 -48.88 -10.19 0.58
C THR A 616 -49.33 -11.18 1.64
N LYS A 617 -50.31 -10.83 2.49
CA LYS A 617 -50.90 -11.73 3.49
C LYS A 617 -51.37 -13.09 2.92
N THR A 618 -51.87 -13.07 1.68
CA THR A 618 -52.41 -14.23 0.96
C THR A 618 -51.38 -14.97 0.11
N SER A 619 -50.12 -14.50 0.08
CA SER A 619 -49.07 -15.20 -0.67
C SER A 619 -48.82 -16.59 -0.07
N PRO A 620 -48.79 -17.65 -0.91
CA PRO A 620 -48.57 -19.03 -0.48
C PRO A 620 -47.28 -19.25 0.30
N VAL A 621 -47.17 -20.41 0.94
CA VAL A 621 -45.95 -20.87 1.61
C VAL A 621 -44.81 -20.94 0.60
N GLY A 622 -43.67 -20.35 0.97
CA GLY A 622 -42.57 -20.19 0.02
C GLY A 622 -41.53 -19.19 0.48
N LYS A 623 -40.59 -18.90 -0.43
CA LYS A 623 -39.48 -17.97 -0.20
C LYS A 623 -39.59 -16.81 -1.18
N TYR A 624 -39.80 -15.61 -0.63
CA TYR A 624 -39.99 -14.38 -1.39
C TYR A 624 -38.79 -13.47 -1.20
N THR A 625 -38.40 -12.74 -2.25
CA THR A 625 -37.26 -11.82 -2.18
C THR A 625 -37.68 -10.51 -1.51
N ILE A 626 -36.89 -10.05 -0.55
CA ILE A 626 -36.96 -8.68 -0.04
C ILE A 626 -35.94 -7.87 -0.84
N VAL A 627 -36.42 -7.06 -1.77
CA VAL A 627 -35.61 -6.22 -2.63
C VAL A 627 -35.22 -4.97 -1.85
N VAL A 628 -33.92 -4.71 -1.80
CA VAL A 628 -33.37 -3.46 -1.28
C VAL A 628 -32.93 -2.57 -2.44
N LYS A 629 -33.41 -1.33 -2.43
CA LYS A 629 -33.03 -0.28 -3.38
C LYS A 629 -32.41 0.89 -2.63
N ARG A 630 -31.76 1.77 -3.39
CA ARG A 630 -30.99 2.91 -2.87
C ARG A 630 -31.77 3.87 -1.97
N GLY A 631 -33.06 4.09 -2.25
CA GLY A 631 -33.84 5.07 -1.49
C GLY A 631 -33.19 6.46 -1.54
N THR A 632 -32.89 7.04 -0.38
CA THR A 632 -32.33 8.40 -0.24
C THR A 632 -30.81 8.45 -0.05
N ILE A 633 -30.11 7.31 -0.16
CA ILE A 633 -28.67 7.22 0.09
C ILE A 633 -27.87 7.88 -1.05
N THR A 634 -27.03 8.84 -0.70
CA THR A 634 -26.28 9.69 -1.65
C THR A 634 -24.92 9.11 -2.02
N GLU A 635 -24.30 8.32 -1.14
CA GLU A 635 -22.99 7.73 -1.40
C GLU A 635 -23.07 6.75 -2.57
N GLU A 636 -22.39 7.07 -3.68
CA GLU A 636 -22.46 6.26 -4.91
C GLU A 636 -22.01 4.81 -4.68
N GLN A 637 -21.06 4.59 -3.77
CA GLN A 637 -20.37 3.33 -3.55
C GLN A 637 -20.94 2.52 -2.39
N VAL A 638 -22.27 2.45 -2.35
CA VAL A 638 -23.03 1.58 -1.45
C VAL A 638 -23.56 0.39 -2.21
N GLU A 639 -23.36 -0.79 -1.64
CA GLU A 639 -23.85 -2.03 -2.19
C GLU A 639 -25.14 -2.47 -1.51
N PHE A 640 -26.04 -3.06 -2.29
CA PHE A 640 -27.33 -3.51 -1.82
C PHE A 640 -27.44 -5.02 -1.95
N ALA A 641 -27.73 -5.69 -0.84
CA ALA A 641 -27.90 -7.13 -0.79
C ALA A 641 -29.33 -7.49 -0.37
N ASN A 642 -30.04 -8.20 -1.24
CA ASN A 642 -31.41 -8.65 -0.98
C ASN A 642 -31.46 -9.65 0.18
N GLY A 643 -32.60 -9.64 0.87
CA GLY A 643 -32.97 -10.59 1.91
C GLY A 643 -34.10 -11.48 1.42
N PHE A 644 -34.63 -12.30 2.32
CA PHE A 644 -35.77 -13.16 2.01
C PHE A 644 -36.82 -13.13 3.10
N LEU A 645 -38.09 -13.15 2.70
CA LEU A 645 -39.23 -13.46 3.56
C LEU A 645 -39.63 -14.92 3.33
N ILE A 646 -39.58 -15.72 4.39
CA ILE A 646 -40.06 -17.12 4.36
C ILE A 646 -41.47 -17.15 4.94
N VAL A 647 -42.42 -17.60 4.13
CA VAL A 647 -43.79 -17.85 4.56
C VAL A 647 -43.89 -19.33 4.95
N LYS A 648 -44.19 -19.61 6.22
CA LYS A 648 -44.36 -20.95 6.77
C LYS A 648 -45.84 -21.36 6.78
N LYS A 649 -46.10 -22.67 6.72
CA LYS A 649 -47.46 -23.24 6.84
C LYS A 649 -48.13 -22.76 8.13
N ALA A 650 -49.38 -22.32 8.02
CA ALA A 650 -50.24 -22.07 9.17
C ALA A 650 -50.74 -23.40 9.76
N THR A 651 -51.17 -23.38 11.01
CA THR A 651 -51.85 -24.54 11.61
C THR A 651 -53.35 -24.42 11.37
N ALA A 652 -53.98 -25.47 10.88
CA ALA A 652 -55.44 -25.63 10.85
C ALA A 652 -55.81 -26.94 11.56
N LYS A 653 -57.05 -27.07 12.02
CA LYS A 653 -57.51 -28.29 12.70
C LYS A 653 -58.41 -29.10 11.79
N MET A 654 -58.07 -30.37 11.61
CA MET A 654 -58.84 -31.32 10.83
C MET A 654 -59.55 -32.30 11.76
N HIS A 655 -60.88 -32.29 11.69
CA HIS A 655 -61.74 -33.11 12.53
C HIS A 655 -62.35 -34.23 11.71
N ALA A 656 -62.16 -35.48 12.13
CA ALA A 656 -62.94 -36.59 11.59
C ALA A 656 -64.43 -36.41 11.96
N LYS A 657 -65.34 -36.91 11.13
CA LYS A 657 -66.78 -36.93 11.43
C LYS A 657 -67.17 -38.22 12.11
N ASP A 658 -68.09 -38.13 13.08
CA ASP A 658 -68.74 -39.31 13.65
C ASP A 658 -69.52 -40.04 12.55
N VAL A 659 -69.43 -41.37 12.55
CA VAL A 659 -70.09 -42.24 11.57
C VAL A 659 -70.92 -43.27 12.31
N THR A 660 -72.15 -43.51 11.87
CA THR A 660 -72.98 -44.61 12.37
C THR A 660 -73.33 -45.53 11.21
N ILE A 661 -73.09 -46.83 11.37
CA ILE A 661 -73.39 -47.87 10.38
C ILE A 661 -74.10 -49.06 11.03
N GLU A 662 -74.83 -49.82 10.23
CA GLU A 662 -75.30 -51.15 10.64
C GLU A 662 -74.20 -52.21 10.43
N VAL A 663 -74.23 -53.29 11.21
CA VAL A 663 -73.34 -54.45 11.07
C VAL A 663 -73.22 -54.88 9.60
N GLY A 664 -72.00 -54.93 9.09
CA GLY A 664 -71.68 -55.37 7.72
C GLY A 664 -71.74 -54.28 6.64
N GLN A 665 -72.13 -53.05 6.96
CA GLN A 665 -72.05 -51.91 6.02
C GLN A 665 -70.62 -51.36 5.92
N THR A 666 -70.26 -50.85 4.73
CA THR A 666 -69.01 -50.13 4.52
C THR A 666 -69.14 -48.68 5.00
N PRO A 667 -68.35 -48.23 5.98
CA PRO A 667 -68.40 -46.85 6.44
C PRO A 667 -67.80 -45.89 5.41
N SER A 668 -68.43 -44.73 5.23
CA SER A 668 -67.88 -43.59 4.49
C SER A 668 -67.35 -42.58 5.49
N PHE A 669 -66.03 -42.37 5.50
CA PHE A 669 -65.39 -41.40 6.39
C PHE A 669 -65.30 -40.03 5.73
N GLY A 670 -65.51 -38.99 6.54
CA GLY A 670 -65.39 -37.60 6.10
C GLY A 670 -64.76 -36.75 7.18
N TYR A 671 -64.38 -35.53 6.82
CA TYR A 671 -63.72 -34.59 7.72
C TYR A 671 -64.31 -33.17 7.59
N THR A 672 -63.98 -32.31 8.54
CA THR A 672 -64.10 -30.85 8.46
C THR A 672 -62.76 -30.21 8.81
N VAL A 673 -62.48 -29.03 8.27
CA VAL A 673 -61.28 -28.25 8.62
C VAL A 673 -61.72 -26.88 9.12
N ASP A 674 -61.20 -26.45 10.27
CA ASP A 674 -61.39 -25.11 10.81
C ASP A 674 -60.06 -24.43 11.15
N GLU A 675 -60.11 -23.20 11.67
CA GLU A 675 -58.95 -22.32 11.91
C GLU A 675 -58.16 -21.96 10.63
N LEU A 676 -58.83 -22.04 9.48
CA LEU A 676 -58.32 -21.54 8.22
C LEU A 676 -58.12 -20.02 8.28
N GLN A 677 -57.07 -19.56 7.62
CA GLN A 677 -56.67 -18.17 7.54
C GLN A 677 -57.34 -17.47 6.35
N ASN A 678 -57.20 -16.14 6.26
CA ASN A 678 -57.68 -15.34 5.12
C ASN A 678 -59.18 -15.50 4.79
N ASN A 679 -60.01 -15.83 5.80
CA ASN A 679 -61.45 -16.10 5.65
C ASN A 679 -61.76 -17.27 4.69
N GLU A 680 -60.81 -18.19 4.51
CA GLU A 680 -61.01 -19.41 3.75
C GLU A 680 -61.99 -20.34 4.46
N THR A 681 -62.87 -20.99 3.70
CA THR A 681 -63.88 -21.95 4.22
C THR A 681 -63.59 -23.39 3.82
N THR A 682 -62.64 -23.59 2.90
CA THR A 682 -62.17 -24.90 2.42
C THR A 682 -60.67 -24.83 2.15
N VAL A 683 -59.99 -25.98 2.14
CA VAL A 683 -58.56 -26.09 1.83
C VAL A 683 -58.36 -27.15 0.75
N ALA A 684 -57.57 -26.82 -0.28
CA ALA A 684 -57.14 -27.79 -1.28
C ALA A 684 -56.05 -28.68 -0.68
N LEU A 685 -56.27 -30.00 -0.71
CA LEU A 685 -55.30 -30.98 -0.25
C LEU A 685 -54.44 -31.43 -1.42
N GLU A 686 -53.12 -31.45 -1.21
CA GLU A 686 -52.16 -32.11 -2.09
C GLU A 686 -52.18 -33.63 -1.87
N LYS A 687 -52.61 -34.06 -0.68
CA LYS A 687 -52.79 -35.45 -0.29
C LYS A 687 -53.99 -35.60 0.64
N GLU A 688 -54.92 -36.47 0.25
CA GLU A 688 -56.11 -36.81 1.04
C GLU A 688 -55.74 -37.49 2.37
N PRO A 689 -56.52 -37.25 3.45
CA PRO A 689 -56.25 -37.84 4.75
C PRO A 689 -56.49 -39.35 4.77
N THR A 690 -55.73 -40.04 5.61
CA THR A 690 -55.93 -41.44 5.95
C THR A 690 -56.73 -41.58 7.24
N PHE A 691 -57.75 -42.44 7.22
CA PHE A 691 -58.57 -42.78 8.39
C PHE A 691 -58.18 -44.14 8.95
N THR A 692 -57.84 -44.20 10.23
CA THR A 692 -57.54 -45.43 10.96
C THR A 692 -58.57 -45.65 12.05
N ILE A 693 -59.09 -46.86 12.16
CA ILE A 693 -60.13 -47.22 13.11
C ILE A 693 -59.53 -48.15 14.15
N THR A 694 -59.74 -47.84 15.43
CA THR A 694 -59.26 -48.66 16.54
C THR A 694 -60.37 -49.01 17.52
N ASP A 695 -60.29 -50.19 18.12
CA ASP A 695 -61.15 -50.57 19.25
C ASP A 695 -60.76 -49.86 20.56
N SER A 696 -61.48 -50.14 21.64
CA SER A 696 -61.21 -49.56 22.97
C SER A 696 -59.86 -49.99 23.58
N LYS A 697 -59.17 -50.96 22.97
CA LYS A 697 -57.82 -51.40 23.35
C LYS A 697 -56.75 -50.87 22.39
N GLY A 698 -57.12 -50.02 21.43
CA GLY A 698 -56.22 -49.44 20.45
C GLY A 698 -55.85 -50.36 19.28
N LYS A 699 -56.51 -51.52 19.14
CA LYS A 699 -56.23 -52.46 18.03
C LYS A 699 -56.94 -51.99 16.76
N LYS A 700 -56.22 -51.99 15.64
CA LYS A 700 -56.77 -51.62 14.32
C LYS A 700 -57.91 -52.55 13.91
N VAL A 701 -59.02 -51.96 13.44
CA VAL A 701 -60.24 -52.65 13.01
C VAL A 701 -60.43 -52.44 11.52
N THR A 702 -60.56 -53.55 10.79
CA THR A 702 -60.77 -53.58 9.33
C THR A 702 -62.05 -54.32 8.93
N GLU A 703 -62.71 -54.96 9.88
CA GLU A 703 -64.01 -55.63 9.70
C GLU A 703 -65.04 -55.01 10.64
N TYR A 704 -66.20 -54.63 10.11
CA TYR A 704 -67.24 -53.86 10.81
C TYR A 704 -68.44 -54.74 11.17
N ASN A 705 -68.18 -55.91 11.75
CA ASN A 705 -69.18 -56.95 12.03
C ASN A 705 -69.62 -57.04 13.51
N VAL A 706 -68.94 -56.31 14.41
CA VAL A 706 -69.25 -56.30 15.84
C VAL A 706 -69.90 -54.97 16.24
N PRO A 707 -71.11 -54.97 16.83
CA PRO A 707 -71.72 -53.77 17.37
C PRO A 707 -70.86 -53.14 18.48
N GLY A 708 -70.72 -51.82 18.46
CA GLY A 708 -69.88 -51.12 19.43
C GLY A 708 -69.47 -49.72 18.98
N LYS A 709 -68.70 -49.03 19.83
CA LYS A 709 -68.09 -47.74 19.52
C LYS A 709 -66.59 -47.93 19.29
N TYR A 710 -66.09 -47.35 18.20
CA TYR A 710 -64.69 -47.39 17.79
C TYR A 710 -64.18 -45.97 17.59
N THR A 711 -62.88 -45.76 17.73
CA THR A 711 -62.24 -44.46 17.50
C THR A 711 -61.80 -44.35 16.05
N ILE A 712 -62.16 -43.25 15.40
CA ILE A 712 -61.67 -42.84 14.09
C ILE A 712 -60.55 -41.84 14.30
N THR A 713 -59.35 -42.13 13.80
CA THR A 713 -58.21 -41.20 13.76
C THR A 713 -57.95 -40.79 12.32
N VAL A 714 -57.90 -39.48 12.08
CA VAL A 714 -57.52 -38.89 10.80
C VAL A 714 -56.05 -38.46 10.85
N SER A 715 -55.31 -38.65 9.76
CA SER A 715 -53.87 -38.38 9.69
C SER A 715 -53.41 -38.22 8.23
N ASP A 716 -52.13 -37.86 8.03
CA ASP A 716 -51.45 -37.87 6.72
C ASP A 716 -52.02 -36.97 5.61
N ALA A 717 -52.86 -35.99 5.93
CA ALA A 717 -53.26 -34.94 5.00
C ALA A 717 -52.11 -33.95 4.77
N GLU A 718 -51.94 -33.53 3.52
CA GLU A 718 -50.96 -32.51 3.13
C GLU A 718 -51.66 -31.41 2.33
N ALA A 719 -51.31 -30.16 2.61
CA ALA A 719 -51.79 -28.98 1.89
C ALA A 719 -50.64 -27.98 1.72
N GLU A 720 -50.70 -27.16 0.67
CA GLU A 720 -49.66 -26.16 0.35
C GLU A 720 -49.41 -25.21 1.54
N ASN A 721 -50.48 -24.64 2.09
CA ASN A 721 -50.41 -23.54 3.05
C ASN A 721 -50.62 -23.93 4.51
N TYR A 722 -51.01 -25.19 4.76
CA TYR A 722 -51.44 -25.64 6.08
C TYR A 722 -50.73 -26.92 6.51
N LYS A 723 -50.44 -26.98 7.80
CA LYS A 723 -50.22 -28.23 8.54
C LYS A 723 -51.45 -28.48 9.40
N PHE A 724 -51.81 -29.75 9.57
CA PHE A 724 -53.03 -30.12 10.27
C PHE A 724 -52.74 -30.66 11.67
N GLU A 725 -53.48 -30.17 12.65
CA GLU A 725 -53.70 -30.84 13.93
C GLU A 725 -54.98 -31.67 13.83
N TYR A 726 -54.90 -32.94 14.21
CA TYR A 726 -55.98 -33.90 13.99
C TYR A 726 -56.79 -34.14 15.25
N SER A 727 -58.12 -34.20 15.13
CA SER A 727 -59.01 -34.65 16.20
C SER A 727 -59.70 -35.96 15.82
N THR A 728 -59.93 -36.80 16.83
CA THR A 728 -60.57 -38.10 16.66
C THR A 728 -62.10 -37.98 16.63
N ALA A 729 -62.75 -38.97 16.02
CA ALA A 729 -64.20 -39.13 16.00
C ALA A 729 -64.61 -40.54 16.42
N VAL A 730 -65.91 -40.82 16.46
CA VAL A 730 -66.48 -42.10 16.87
C VAL A 730 -67.21 -42.77 15.71
N LEU A 731 -66.83 -44.03 15.43
CA LEU A 731 -67.62 -44.94 14.61
C LEU A 731 -68.53 -45.77 15.53
N THR A 732 -69.85 -45.67 15.34
CA THR A 732 -70.84 -46.48 16.07
C THR A 732 -71.42 -47.55 15.13
N ILE A 733 -71.27 -48.82 15.48
CA ILE A 733 -71.85 -49.95 14.75
C ILE A 733 -73.08 -50.45 15.50
N THR A 734 -74.25 -50.44 14.86
CA THR A 734 -75.53 -50.84 15.45
C THR A 734 -76.05 -52.17 14.88
N LEU A 735 -76.86 -52.88 15.66
CA LEU A 735 -77.59 -54.06 15.20
C LEU A 735 -78.82 -53.61 14.38
N SER A 736 -79.07 -54.27 13.26
CA SER A 736 -80.27 -54.03 12.44
C SER A 736 -81.56 -54.35 13.24
N PRO A 737 -82.67 -53.58 13.13
CA PRO A 737 -83.84 -53.73 14.00
C PRO A 737 -84.69 -54.99 13.79
N ASN A 738 -84.32 -55.89 12.87
CA ASN A 738 -85.13 -57.06 12.53
C ASN A 738 -84.49 -58.36 13.03
N GLY A 739 -84.61 -58.62 14.33
CA GLY A 739 -84.13 -59.88 14.92
C GLY A 739 -84.85 -60.22 16.22
N ILE A 740 -85.83 -61.12 16.11
CA ILE A 740 -86.60 -61.73 17.21
C ILE A 740 -85.66 -62.28 18.30
N LEU A 741 -85.80 -61.81 19.54
CA LEU A 741 -85.08 -62.35 20.70
C LEU A 741 -85.93 -63.44 21.39
N ASN A 742 -85.45 -64.69 21.35
CA ASN A 742 -85.90 -65.74 22.25
C ASN A 742 -85.31 -65.49 23.64
N THR A 743 -86.16 -65.35 24.66
CA THR A 743 -85.74 -65.36 26.06
C THR A 743 -86.24 -66.60 26.78
N PRO A 744 -85.38 -67.34 27.51
CA PRO A 744 -85.81 -68.37 28.44
C PRO A 744 -86.46 -67.75 29.68
N GLN A 745 -87.34 -68.56 30.25
CA GLN A 745 -88.23 -68.33 31.37
C GLN A 745 -87.49 -67.88 32.65
N THR A 746 -87.78 -66.68 33.13
CA THR A 746 -87.63 -66.32 34.55
C THR A 746 -88.85 -65.54 35.00
N ALA A 747 -89.48 -66.06 36.06
CA ALA A 747 -90.74 -65.59 36.61
C ALA A 747 -90.64 -64.16 37.14
N SER A 748 -91.50 -63.28 36.61
CA SER A 748 -91.80 -61.99 37.21
C SER A 748 -93.30 -61.90 37.46
N THR A 749 -93.68 -61.58 38.69
CA THR A 749 -95.04 -61.45 39.23
C THR A 749 -95.79 -60.20 38.73
N VAL A 750 -95.53 -59.77 37.49
CA VAL A 750 -96.21 -58.64 36.85
C VAL A 750 -97.31 -59.19 35.95
N THR A 751 -98.56 -58.79 36.22
CA THR A 751 -99.70 -59.16 35.38
C THR A 751 -99.71 -58.32 34.10
N PHE A 752 -100.08 -58.92 32.98
CA PHE A 752 -100.12 -58.26 31.67
C PHE A 752 -101.37 -58.67 30.88
N ASP A 753 -101.76 -57.81 29.94
CA ASP A 753 -102.88 -58.02 29.04
C ASP A 753 -102.37 -58.61 27.71
N VAL A 754 -103.09 -59.59 27.16
CA VAL A 754 -102.77 -60.30 25.92
C VAL A 754 -103.82 -59.98 24.87
N TYR A 755 -103.38 -59.50 23.71
CA TYR A 755 -104.24 -59.11 22.59
C TYR A 755 -103.97 -59.97 21.36
N SER A 756 -104.99 -60.16 20.52
CA SER A 756 -104.81 -60.68 19.16
C SER A 756 -104.13 -59.65 18.27
N LEU A 757 -103.64 -60.09 17.10
CA LEU A 757 -103.07 -59.18 16.09
C LEU A 757 -104.03 -58.09 15.60
N ASN A 758 -105.34 -58.30 15.77
CA ASN A 758 -106.38 -57.34 15.39
C ASN A 758 -106.80 -56.42 16.55
N GLY A 759 -106.10 -56.47 17.70
CA GLY A 759 -106.32 -55.58 18.84
C GLY A 759 -107.41 -56.02 19.82
N THR A 760 -107.97 -57.22 19.69
CA THR A 760 -108.96 -57.75 20.63
C THR A 760 -108.28 -58.30 21.88
N CYS A 761 -108.71 -57.90 23.08
CA CYS A 761 -108.18 -58.45 24.33
C CYS A 761 -108.64 -59.90 24.51
N ILE A 762 -107.68 -60.83 24.58
CA ILE A 762 -107.92 -62.28 24.69
C ILE A 762 -107.78 -62.75 26.14
N ALA A 763 -106.91 -62.12 26.92
CA ALA A 763 -106.75 -62.39 28.35
C ALA A 763 -106.26 -61.14 29.07
N LYS A 764 -106.83 -60.81 30.23
CA LYS A 764 -106.55 -59.57 30.98
C LYS A 764 -105.93 -59.88 32.34
N GLY A 765 -104.86 -59.18 32.70
CA GLY A 765 -104.21 -59.28 34.01
C GLY A 765 -103.59 -60.65 34.31
N VAL A 766 -103.10 -61.36 33.29
CA VAL A 766 -102.51 -62.70 33.49
C VAL A 766 -101.04 -62.60 33.87
N SER A 767 -100.59 -63.49 34.75
CA SER A 767 -99.18 -63.62 35.15
C SER A 767 -98.42 -64.69 34.33
N SER A 768 -99.10 -65.36 33.39
CA SER A 768 -98.56 -66.46 32.59
C SER A 768 -99.29 -66.58 31.25
N LEU A 769 -98.55 -66.98 30.21
CA LEU A 769 -99.09 -67.30 28.87
C LEU A 769 -99.52 -68.77 28.72
N LYS A 770 -99.44 -69.56 29.80
CA LYS A 770 -99.73 -70.99 29.81
C LYS A 770 -101.24 -71.23 29.69
N GLY A 771 -101.66 -71.88 28.60
CA GLY A 771 -103.07 -72.20 28.31
C GLY A 771 -103.67 -71.47 27.09
N LEU A 772 -102.93 -70.52 26.49
CA LEU A 772 -103.32 -69.90 25.22
C LEU A 772 -103.05 -70.84 24.04
N SER A 773 -103.90 -70.76 23.00
CA SER A 773 -103.74 -71.52 21.76
C SER A 773 -102.50 -71.08 20.98
N LYS A 774 -101.97 -71.96 20.13
CA LYS A 774 -100.81 -71.66 19.30
C LYS A 774 -101.16 -70.52 18.34
N GLY A 775 -100.34 -69.47 18.31
CA GLY A 775 -100.65 -68.27 17.55
C GLY A 775 -99.75 -67.10 17.89
N VAL A 776 -99.99 -65.98 17.22
CA VAL A 776 -99.24 -64.72 17.43
C VAL A 776 -100.09 -63.74 18.20
N TYR A 777 -99.56 -63.24 19.31
CA TYR A 777 -100.24 -62.32 20.23
C TYR A 777 -99.42 -61.06 20.45
N LEU A 778 -100.11 -60.00 20.86
CA LEU A 778 -99.51 -58.75 21.32
C LEU A 778 -99.58 -58.71 22.85
N VAL A 779 -98.42 -58.66 23.51
CA VAL A 779 -98.30 -58.54 24.97
C VAL A 779 -97.41 -57.35 25.27
N ASN A 780 -97.89 -56.39 26.06
CA ASN A 780 -97.19 -55.14 26.37
C ASN A 780 -96.62 -54.43 25.11
N GLY A 781 -97.42 -54.38 24.04
CA GLY A 781 -97.04 -53.72 22.78
C GLY A 781 -96.04 -54.48 21.91
N LYS A 782 -95.69 -55.73 22.24
CA LYS A 782 -94.73 -56.56 21.48
C LYS A 782 -95.39 -57.82 20.93
N LYS A 783 -95.03 -58.24 19.71
CA LYS A 783 -95.51 -59.49 19.10
C LYS A 783 -94.76 -60.69 19.66
N LEU A 784 -95.49 -61.66 20.21
CA LEU A 784 -95.00 -62.92 20.76
C LEU A 784 -95.68 -64.09 20.07
N ILE A 785 -94.92 -65.14 19.78
CA ILE A 785 -95.43 -66.37 19.18
C ILE A 785 -95.53 -67.43 20.26
N ILE A 786 -96.75 -67.90 20.53
CA ILE A 786 -97.00 -69.07 21.39
C ILE A 786 -97.00 -70.30 20.49
N LYS A 787 -96.03 -71.19 20.70
CA LYS A 787 -95.77 -72.37 19.86
C LYS A 787 -96.42 -73.64 20.38
#